data_AF-A0A3R7LWV4-F1
#
_entry.id   AF-A0A3R7LWV4-F1
#
_cell.length_a   1.000
_cell.length_b   1.000
_cell.length_c   1.000
_cell.angle_alpha   90.00
_cell.angle_beta   90.00
_cell.angle_gamma   90.00
#
_symmetry.space_group_name_H-M   'P 1'
#
loop_
_entity.id
_entity.type
_entity.pdbx_description
1 polymer ?
#
loop_
_entity_poly.entity_id
_entity_poly.type
_entity_poly.pdbx_seq_one_letter_code
_entity_poly.pdbx_strand_id
1 'polypeptide(L)'
;MDVLVCLAWSRWRASRRSQNRWSLAETVAPVLADAGLFAASSAVVMWAWFYLPERLPKSYGKWIGEVAKVDIRLVEALRRARRGVFVYGKETGQAPLLESMCEDYNWPIEWGDPKKTVPIPCEMVHMGCGPNCEKHAASRFARTFKFACATYIPLQIVFRLRSMKTMSSLGRALTDALRSSAFLASFVSIFYYSVCLARTRIGPKIFSRETVTPQMWDSGLCVGAGCLMCGWSILVESARKRQEIALFVAPRAAATVLPRYYDKKTCDALDLEQNDIKLGLFKDLLTRAENGCDACEFFCAVLQTSSRWTMRLDELAERVIFLDYSRLDVRKPTELGVSTYCSDDLCLDQCVSEDYEGLVDQQVDRVRRIPVDLRDEKCFRLVQDWTAECAAHSTCSKPVPVKLPENIIEIPADPAAAPRLGSSNGRSGSYVILSHYSQDFEPSIQREPGNTDFSAPLDVPSLPKTLADAIEIARKLGYQYLWTRSLCTSREEWGSDPARIAVIYGQAALMVSAEVAEDAGSGIFHDRQVFYSPALGCNKDKYLRQRLLRWTSQIEETPLAGRGWEIVERMLAPRILHVTRRQLIWECASGFQFEASGIVDKGRGSGQSRQRYVKGVVQPYIDRVFQGQIKEVGDVGEEVDVSTRVARLEAWHRCVDAFSTGSVSVPSDKLLAMAPLAAVINDGSLGEYIAGIWSSDIAFGLGWSRPYGILRPAPEYRAPTWSWASVDGTVSSHALYWPQDLMQEHAKDPSWLRKYQLRLVSHHITLADPQRPYGHVLDSSHVLVEGSCIGLKTLTRKLQGKEDFNLTLVLDHSQLFDCSCCSPRSADTQKADLDEFSSEIEHYFCMVIQGDAWRVEEGWDSRRGFCDLLLLKALGEAEVLMRIGSMRISVGSSTDPHTAFDALPWERRKLKLV
;
A
#
# COMPACT_ATOMS: atom_id res chain seq x y z
N MET A 1 32.19 42.00 0.66
CA MET A 1 31.60 42.67 1.84
C MET A 1 32.55 42.62 3.04
N ASP A 2 32.99 41.44 3.51
CA ASP A 2 33.93 41.33 4.66
C ASP A 2 35.20 42.18 4.54
N VAL A 3 35.85 42.17 3.37
CA VAL A 3 37.07 42.96 3.14
C VAL A 3 36.81 44.47 3.30
N LEU A 4 35.65 44.95 2.84
CA LEU A 4 35.27 46.36 2.92
C LEU A 4 34.91 46.78 4.35
N VAL A 5 34.23 45.92 5.10
CA VAL A 5 33.90 46.14 6.52
C VAL A 5 35.18 46.14 7.36
N CYS A 6 36.10 45.21 7.12
CA CYS A 6 37.40 45.15 7.79
C CYS A 6 38.29 46.36 7.45
N LEU A 7 38.27 46.84 6.21
CA LEU A 7 38.99 48.06 5.80
C LEU A 7 38.37 49.33 6.39
N ALA A 8 37.04 49.42 6.45
CA ALA A 8 36.35 50.54 7.09
C ALA A 8 36.61 50.58 8.60
N TRP A 9 36.55 49.42 9.26
CA TRP A 9 36.84 49.27 10.69
C TRP A 9 38.31 49.58 11.01
N SER A 10 39.25 49.10 10.19
CA SER A 10 40.69 49.37 10.39
C SER A 10 41.03 50.84 10.16
N ARG A 11 40.45 51.49 9.13
CA ARG A 11 40.60 52.92 8.88
C ARG A 11 39.96 53.78 9.98
N TRP A 12 38.75 53.43 10.43
CA TRP A 12 38.09 54.11 11.54
C TRP A 12 38.90 54.00 12.84
N ARG A 13 39.40 52.80 13.15
CA ARG A 13 40.25 52.53 14.32
C ARG A 13 41.61 53.25 14.25
N ALA A 14 42.23 53.32 13.07
CA ALA A 14 43.49 54.02 12.86
C ALA A 14 43.34 55.56 12.95
N SER A 15 42.28 56.11 12.35
CA SER A 15 41.98 57.56 12.36
C SER A 15 41.63 58.11 13.75
N ARG A 16 41.28 57.26 14.72
CA ARG A 16 40.81 57.69 16.06
C ARG A 16 41.82 57.43 17.17
N ARG A 17 42.77 56.50 17.00
CA ARG A 17 43.97 56.39 17.86
C ARG A 17 44.79 57.67 17.91
N SER A 18 44.70 58.52 16.88
CA SER A 18 45.36 59.83 16.85
C SER A 18 44.64 60.94 17.62
N GLN A 19 43.40 60.74 18.11
CA GLN A 19 42.56 61.81 18.69
C GLN A 19 42.31 61.71 20.21
N ASN A 20 42.81 60.67 20.88
CA ASN A 20 42.95 60.51 22.35
C ASN A 20 41.78 60.97 23.26
N ARG A 21 40.52 60.90 22.78
CA ARG A 21 39.30 61.07 23.58
C ARG A 21 38.32 59.95 23.23
N TRP A 22 37.92 59.17 24.21
CA TRP A 22 36.89 58.14 24.06
C TRP A 22 35.58 58.66 24.65
N SER A 23 34.50 58.72 23.87
CA SER A 23 33.16 58.86 24.43
C SER A 23 32.69 57.53 25.02
N LEU A 24 31.73 57.58 25.97
CA LEU A 24 31.16 56.40 26.63
C LEU A 24 30.50 55.43 25.61
N ALA A 25 29.98 55.96 24.50
CA ALA A 25 29.45 55.16 23.39
C ALA A 25 30.54 54.41 22.61
N GLU A 26 31.73 55.00 22.45
CA GLU A 26 32.84 54.43 21.67
C GLU A 26 33.63 53.36 22.44
N THR A 27 33.55 53.36 23.77
CA THR A 27 34.10 52.27 24.61
C THR A 27 33.19 51.04 24.63
N VAL A 28 31.88 51.25 24.48
CA VAL A 28 30.85 50.19 24.55
C VAL A 28 30.57 49.54 23.19
N ALA A 29 30.66 50.29 22.09
CA ALA A 29 30.33 49.81 20.74
C ALA A 29 31.09 48.54 20.28
N PRO A 30 32.41 48.38 20.50
CA PRO A 30 33.12 47.16 20.12
C PRO A 30 32.73 45.94 20.97
N VAL A 31 32.31 46.18 22.22
CA VAL A 31 31.93 45.15 23.21
C VAL A 31 30.52 44.61 22.97
N LEU A 32 29.67 45.37 22.28
CA LEU A 32 28.30 44.98 21.91
C LEU A 32 28.15 44.65 20.42
N ALA A 33 29.22 44.64 19.64
CA ALA A 33 29.16 44.42 18.19
C ALA A 33 28.61 43.02 17.83
N ASP A 34 28.98 42.00 18.58
CA ASP A 34 28.48 40.62 18.45
C ASP A 34 26.99 40.53 18.84
N ALA A 35 26.60 41.17 19.95
CA ALA A 35 25.22 41.25 20.40
C ALA A 35 24.35 42.02 19.40
N GLY A 36 24.85 43.12 18.85
CA GLY A 36 24.18 43.92 17.82
C GLY A 36 24.02 43.17 16.49
N LEU A 37 25.05 42.44 16.05
CA LEU A 37 24.97 41.59 14.86
C LEU A 37 23.90 40.51 15.02
N PHE A 38 23.89 39.83 16.16
CA PHE A 38 22.86 38.84 16.45
C PHE A 38 21.47 39.47 16.55
N ALA A 39 21.33 40.64 17.20
CA ALA A 39 20.06 41.32 17.33
C ALA A 39 19.49 41.74 15.98
N ALA A 40 20.29 42.34 15.11
CA ALA A 40 19.89 42.69 13.75
C ALA A 40 19.55 41.44 12.91
N SER A 41 20.37 40.39 12.98
CA SER A 41 20.13 39.14 12.24
C SER A 41 18.85 38.45 12.71
N SER A 42 18.62 38.42 14.02
CA SER A 42 17.40 37.86 14.62
C SER A 42 16.18 38.66 14.24
N ALA A 43 16.27 40.00 14.20
CA ALA A 43 15.16 40.85 13.77
C ALA A 43 14.74 40.54 12.33
N VAL A 44 15.71 40.38 11.42
CA VAL A 44 15.47 40.00 10.03
C VAL A 44 14.83 38.61 9.92
N VAL A 45 15.37 37.62 10.64
CA VAL A 45 14.83 36.25 10.65
C VAL A 45 13.41 36.20 11.20
N MET A 46 13.17 36.82 12.35
CA MET A 46 11.84 36.84 12.98
C MET A 46 10.83 37.58 12.12
N TRP A 47 11.23 38.69 11.50
CA TRP A 47 10.39 39.40 10.54
C TRP A 47 10.04 38.53 9.32
N ALA A 48 11.02 37.83 8.76
CA ALA A 48 10.78 36.89 7.67
C ALA A 48 9.83 35.77 8.10
N TRP A 49 9.96 35.23 9.31
CA TRP A 49 9.06 34.18 9.81
C TRP A 49 7.60 34.66 9.89
N PHE A 50 7.37 35.88 10.37
CA PHE A 50 6.03 36.47 10.43
C PHE A 50 5.46 36.84 9.07
N TYR A 51 6.24 37.45 8.17
CA TYR A 51 5.68 38.10 6.97
C TYR A 51 6.20 37.59 5.62
N LEU A 52 7.32 36.88 5.59
CA LEU A 52 7.96 36.32 4.40
C LEU A 52 8.48 34.89 4.66
N PRO A 53 7.62 33.96 5.15
CA PRO A 53 8.05 32.64 5.60
C PRO A 53 8.74 31.83 4.49
N GLU A 54 8.39 32.07 3.23
CA GLU A 54 8.99 31.47 2.04
C GLU A 54 10.49 31.78 1.88
N ARG A 55 10.99 32.82 2.55
CA ARG A 55 12.41 33.19 2.50
C ARG A 55 13.27 32.43 3.51
N LEU A 56 12.65 31.71 4.45
CA LEU A 56 13.32 30.90 5.46
C LEU A 56 13.35 29.43 5.04
N PRO A 57 14.43 28.67 5.35
CA PRO A 57 14.43 27.22 5.20
C PRO A 57 13.27 26.57 6.00
N LYS A 58 12.53 25.63 5.40
CA LYS A 58 11.34 24.97 6.02
C LYS A 58 11.66 24.42 7.42
N SER A 59 12.78 23.71 7.58
CA SER A 59 13.22 23.13 8.87
C SER A 59 13.47 24.20 9.94
N TYR A 60 14.07 25.33 9.57
CA TYR A 60 14.34 26.43 10.49
C TYR A 60 13.05 27.18 10.86
N GLY A 61 12.14 27.39 9.90
CA GLY A 61 10.83 27.95 10.16
C GLY A 61 9.96 27.08 11.08
N LYS A 62 10.01 25.75 10.89
CA LYS A 62 9.35 24.77 11.77
C LYS A 62 9.91 24.84 13.19
N TRP A 63 11.23 24.86 13.34
CA TRP A 63 11.88 25.01 14.64
C TRP A 63 11.46 26.29 15.37
N ILE A 64 11.39 27.44 14.67
CA ILE A 64 10.89 28.70 15.26
C ILE A 64 9.43 28.53 15.71
N GLY A 65 8.58 27.89 14.90
CA GLY A 65 7.18 27.63 15.23
C GLY A 65 6.99 26.78 16.49
N GLU A 66 7.77 25.69 16.62
CA GLU A 66 7.76 24.80 17.77
C GLU A 66 8.18 25.50 19.07
N VAL A 67 9.17 26.40 18.98
CA VAL A 67 9.66 27.19 20.13
C VAL A 67 8.66 28.29 20.50
N ALA A 68 8.09 28.99 19.52
CA ALA A 68 7.20 30.13 19.74
C ALA A 68 5.84 29.73 20.33
N LYS A 69 5.32 28.54 19.97
CA LYS A 69 3.99 28.02 20.37
C LYS A 69 2.89 29.08 20.25
N VAL A 70 2.85 29.75 19.11
CA VAL A 70 1.83 30.75 18.75
C VAL A 70 0.73 30.05 17.93
N ASP A 71 -0.53 30.44 18.12
CA ASP A 71 -1.60 29.97 17.25
C ASP A 71 -1.40 30.52 15.83
N ILE A 72 -1.37 29.64 14.83
CA ILE A 72 -1.06 30.02 13.46
C ILE A 72 -2.17 30.88 12.84
N ARG A 73 -3.42 30.78 13.31
CA ARG A 73 -4.54 31.62 12.86
C ARG A 73 -4.29 33.08 13.19
N LEU A 74 -3.72 33.37 14.36
CA LEU A 74 -3.33 34.73 14.72
C LEU A 74 -2.22 35.24 13.80
N VAL A 75 -1.20 34.44 13.51
CA VAL A 75 -0.12 34.82 12.58
C VAL A 75 -0.67 35.10 11.18
N GLU A 76 -1.59 34.26 10.72
CA GLU A 76 -2.25 34.43 9.42
C GLU A 76 -3.13 35.69 9.39
N ALA A 77 -3.84 36.01 10.46
CA ALA A 77 -4.60 37.25 10.58
C ALA A 77 -3.67 38.48 10.47
N LEU A 78 -2.50 38.48 11.13
CA LEU A 78 -1.51 39.56 11.03
C LEU A 78 -0.95 39.69 9.59
N ARG A 79 -0.72 38.56 8.89
CA ARG A 79 -0.28 38.56 7.48
C ARG A 79 -1.35 39.16 6.57
N ARG A 80 -2.62 38.76 6.75
CA ARG A 80 -3.75 39.32 6.00
C ARG A 80 -3.96 40.80 6.30
N ALA A 81 -3.72 41.22 7.54
CA ALA A 81 -3.77 42.63 7.94
C ALA A 81 -2.69 43.46 7.24
N ARG A 82 -1.48 42.90 7.08
CA ARG A 82 -0.39 43.51 6.33
C ARG A 82 -0.64 43.60 4.82
N ARG A 83 -1.30 42.60 4.25
CA ARG A 83 -1.66 42.56 2.82
C ARG A 83 -2.89 43.42 2.49
N GLY A 84 -3.56 43.99 3.50
CA GLY A 84 -4.78 44.78 3.32
C GLY A 84 -6.06 43.97 3.09
N VAL A 85 -6.04 42.65 3.34
CA VAL A 85 -7.20 41.76 3.21
C VAL A 85 -8.04 41.73 4.50
N PHE A 86 -7.37 41.80 5.65
CA PHE A 86 -8.01 41.96 6.96
C PHE A 86 -7.96 43.43 7.33
N VAL A 87 -9.11 44.10 7.44
CA VAL A 87 -9.19 45.54 7.70
C VAL A 87 -10.19 45.82 8.81
N TYR A 88 -9.74 46.47 9.87
CA TYR A 88 -10.61 46.87 10.99
C TYR A 88 -11.77 47.76 10.55
N GLY A 89 -12.96 47.49 11.10
CA GLY A 89 -14.19 48.25 10.85
C GLY A 89 -14.83 48.02 9.47
N LYS A 90 -14.30 47.10 8.65
CA LYS A 90 -14.86 46.75 7.35
C LYS A 90 -15.17 45.26 7.28
N GLU A 91 -16.29 44.92 6.63
CA GLU A 91 -16.62 43.53 6.30
C GLU A 91 -15.76 43.08 5.12
N THR A 92 -14.81 42.17 5.36
CA THR A 92 -13.92 41.62 4.32
C THR A 92 -14.02 40.10 4.20
N GLY A 93 -15.00 39.46 4.86
CA GLY A 93 -15.18 38.01 4.86
C GLY A 93 -14.06 37.23 5.58
N GLN A 94 -13.29 37.91 6.44
CA GLN A 94 -12.15 37.31 7.16
C GLN A 94 -12.48 36.89 8.60
N ALA A 95 -13.70 37.16 9.08
CA ALA A 95 -14.15 36.80 10.43
C ALA A 95 -13.96 35.31 10.79
N PRO A 96 -14.27 34.33 9.90
CA PRO A 96 -14.16 32.90 10.23
C PRO A 96 -12.76 32.47 10.71
N LEU A 97 -11.69 33.17 10.27
CA LEU A 97 -10.32 32.86 10.65
C LEU A 97 -10.09 32.99 12.17
N LEU A 98 -10.56 34.08 12.77
CA LEU A 98 -10.39 34.33 14.21
C LEU A 98 -11.60 33.88 15.04
N GLU A 99 -12.79 33.75 14.44
CA GLU A 99 -13.95 33.13 15.10
C GLU A 99 -13.67 31.67 15.47
N SER A 100 -13.06 30.88 14.58
CA SER A 100 -12.62 29.52 14.92
C SER A 100 -11.63 29.49 16.09
N MET A 101 -10.78 30.52 16.23
CA MET A 101 -9.90 30.65 17.40
C MET A 101 -10.68 30.99 18.67
N CYS A 102 -11.74 31.78 18.56
CA CYS A 102 -12.61 32.07 19.70
C CYS A 102 -13.35 30.82 20.19
N GLU A 103 -13.81 29.96 19.27
CA GLU A 103 -14.44 28.68 19.60
C GLU A 103 -13.50 27.76 20.39
N ASP A 104 -12.25 27.56 19.91
CA ASP A 104 -11.28 26.68 20.56
C ASP A 104 -10.86 27.14 21.97
N TYR A 105 -10.77 28.46 22.16
CA TYR A 105 -10.35 29.05 23.43
C TYR A 105 -11.53 29.47 24.33
N ASN A 106 -12.77 29.19 23.91
CA ASN A 106 -14.00 29.55 24.61
C ASN A 106 -14.12 31.06 24.92
N TRP A 107 -13.88 31.90 23.90
CA TRP A 107 -14.04 33.35 23.93
C TRP A 107 -15.29 33.82 23.18
N PRO A 108 -15.76 35.06 23.40
CA PRO A 108 -16.86 35.62 22.63
C PRO A 108 -16.53 35.61 21.12
N ILE A 109 -17.39 34.98 20.32
CA ILE A 109 -17.21 34.85 18.86
C ILE A 109 -17.00 36.22 18.18
N GLU A 110 -17.66 37.26 18.69
CA GLU A 110 -17.53 38.65 18.22
C GLU A 110 -16.10 39.23 18.30
N TRP A 111 -15.21 38.64 19.11
CA TRP A 111 -13.79 39.02 19.15
C TRP A 111 -13.04 38.63 17.87
N GLY A 112 -13.54 37.61 17.16
CA GLY A 112 -13.01 37.15 15.89
C GLY A 112 -13.42 38.02 14.69
N ASP A 113 -14.45 38.86 14.85
CA ASP A 113 -14.97 39.70 13.78
C ASP A 113 -14.22 41.06 13.71
N PRO A 114 -13.39 41.32 12.69
CA PRO A 114 -12.65 42.58 12.54
C PRO A 114 -13.53 43.80 12.30
N LYS A 115 -14.78 43.61 11.88
CA LYS A 115 -15.77 44.69 11.72
C LYS A 115 -16.24 45.20 13.07
N LYS A 116 -16.36 44.29 14.06
CA LYS A 116 -16.90 44.60 15.39
C LYS A 116 -15.80 44.90 16.40
N THR A 117 -14.73 44.12 16.41
CA THR A 117 -13.69 44.21 17.43
C THR A 117 -12.44 44.90 16.90
N VAL A 118 -12.24 46.15 17.33
CA VAL A 118 -11.07 46.97 16.99
C VAL A 118 -10.37 47.38 18.29
N PRO A 119 -9.17 46.86 18.60
CA PRO A 119 -8.24 46.16 17.70
C PRO A 119 -7.70 44.84 18.26
N ILE A 120 -8.21 43.65 17.92
CA ILE A 120 -7.85 42.34 18.51
C ILE A 120 -7.69 42.39 20.08
N PRO A 121 -8.34 41.55 20.86
CA PRO A 121 -8.10 41.54 22.31
C PRO A 121 -6.67 41.09 22.66
N CYS A 122 -6.03 41.72 23.65
CA CYS A 122 -4.72 41.28 24.13
C CYS A 122 -4.76 39.84 24.66
N GLU A 123 -5.92 39.42 25.18
CA GLU A 123 -6.15 38.04 25.63
C GLU A 123 -6.03 37.01 24.51
N MET A 124 -6.42 37.36 23.28
CA MET A 124 -6.17 36.52 22.09
C MET A 124 -4.68 36.42 21.78
N VAL A 125 -3.95 37.53 21.92
CA VAL A 125 -2.48 37.56 21.77
C VAL A 125 -1.77 36.80 22.90
N HIS A 126 -2.42 36.63 24.04
CA HIS A 126 -1.91 35.87 25.18
C HIS A 126 -2.30 34.38 25.16
N MET A 127 -3.09 33.95 24.18
CA MET A 127 -3.56 32.56 24.00
C MET A 127 -4.11 31.95 25.30
N GLY A 128 -4.95 32.71 26.02
CA GLY A 128 -5.65 32.22 27.21
C GLY A 128 -4.88 32.36 28.53
N CYS A 129 -3.73 33.07 28.56
CA CYS A 129 -2.99 33.32 29.80
C CYS A 129 -3.60 34.45 30.68
N GLY A 130 -4.78 34.95 30.29
CA GLY A 130 -5.45 36.10 30.89
C GLY A 130 -5.00 37.45 30.31
N PRO A 131 -5.55 38.58 30.78
CA PRO A 131 -5.36 39.90 30.17
C PRO A 131 -4.02 40.57 30.52
N ASN A 132 -3.25 40.03 31.46
CA ASN A 132 -2.03 40.68 31.98
C ASN A 132 -0.80 40.34 31.12
N CYS A 133 -0.21 41.37 30.50
CA CYS A 133 0.94 41.25 29.60
C CYS A 133 2.21 40.72 30.31
N GLU A 134 2.46 41.16 31.54
CA GLU A 134 3.61 40.72 32.35
C GLU A 134 3.48 39.25 32.75
N LYS A 135 2.27 38.82 33.14
CA LYS A 135 1.95 37.43 33.44
C LYS A 135 2.14 36.56 32.19
N HIS A 136 1.69 37.02 31.03
CA HIS A 136 1.91 36.32 29.77
C HIS A 136 3.40 36.19 29.44
N ALA A 137 4.18 37.27 29.56
CA ALA A 137 5.62 37.24 29.31
C ALA A 137 6.36 36.28 30.27
N ALA A 138 6.01 36.28 31.56
CA ALA A 138 6.55 35.36 32.56
C ALA A 138 6.15 33.89 32.28
N SER A 139 4.89 33.67 31.89
CA SER A 139 4.40 32.34 31.48
C SER A 139 5.14 31.81 30.26
N ARG A 140 5.37 32.66 29.24
CA ARG A 140 6.17 32.33 28.06
C ARG A 140 7.60 31.99 28.43
N PHE A 141 8.22 32.78 29.30
CA PHE A 141 9.56 32.48 29.83
C PHE A 141 9.59 31.09 30.47
N ALA A 142 8.70 30.80 31.42
CA ALA A 142 8.70 29.52 32.15
C ALA A 142 8.47 28.31 31.22
N ARG A 143 7.53 28.40 30.28
CA ARG A 143 7.23 27.32 29.32
C ARG A 143 8.39 27.08 28.37
N THR A 144 8.98 28.14 27.81
CA THR A 144 10.14 28.03 26.91
C THR A 144 11.39 27.57 27.66
N PHE A 145 11.60 28.01 28.90
CA PHE A 145 12.71 27.56 29.73
C PHE A 145 12.63 26.06 30.01
N LYS A 146 11.46 25.54 30.39
CA LYS A 146 11.24 24.10 30.58
C LYS A 146 11.54 23.31 29.31
N PHE A 147 11.05 23.78 28.16
CA PHE A 147 11.30 23.16 26.85
C PHE A 147 12.81 23.18 26.50
N ALA A 148 13.47 24.32 26.66
CA ALA A 148 14.88 24.47 26.35
C ALA A 148 15.77 23.60 27.26
N CYS A 149 15.46 23.52 28.55
CA CYS A 149 16.16 22.63 29.49
C CYS A 149 16.04 21.15 29.07
N ALA A 150 14.85 20.71 28.66
CA ALA A 150 14.62 19.34 28.20
C ALA A 150 15.45 18.98 26.96
N THR A 151 15.81 19.96 26.13
CA THR A 151 16.63 19.76 24.93
C THR A 151 18.13 19.93 25.20
N TYR A 152 18.53 20.99 25.92
CA TYR A 152 19.94 21.37 26.07
C TYR A 152 20.67 20.61 27.18
N ILE A 153 19.99 20.21 28.26
CA ILE A 153 20.63 19.46 29.34
C ILE A 153 21.11 18.08 28.85
N PRO A 154 20.28 17.24 28.20
CA PRO A 154 20.74 15.95 27.69
C PRO A 154 21.86 16.11 26.65
N LEU A 155 21.74 17.08 25.75
CA LEU A 155 22.72 17.31 24.70
C LEU A 155 24.12 17.65 25.27
N GLN A 156 24.17 18.54 26.27
CA GLN A 156 25.43 18.91 26.94
C GLN A 156 26.02 17.75 27.76
N ILE A 157 25.17 16.92 28.38
CA ILE A 157 25.61 15.71 29.07
C ILE A 157 26.23 14.74 28.06
N VAL A 158 25.53 14.43 26.96
CA VAL A 158 25.98 13.47 25.93
C VAL A 158 27.30 13.87 25.30
N PHE A 159 27.46 15.13 24.87
CA PHE A 159 28.72 15.59 24.27
C PHE A 159 29.90 15.59 25.23
N ARG A 160 29.65 15.57 26.55
CA ARG A 160 30.71 15.58 27.57
C ARG A 160 30.86 14.24 28.29
N LEU A 161 30.06 13.21 27.99
CA LEU A 161 30.10 11.87 28.62
C LEU A 161 31.52 11.27 28.68
N ARG A 162 32.32 11.45 27.63
CA ARG A 162 33.71 10.93 27.58
C ARG A 162 34.73 11.78 28.36
N SER A 163 34.39 13.02 28.69
CA SER A 163 35.28 14.01 29.33
C SER A 163 34.93 14.31 30.80
N MET A 164 33.78 13.84 31.28
CA MET A 164 33.29 14.06 32.64
C MET A 164 34.03 13.19 33.65
N LYS A 165 35.22 13.62 34.07
CA LYS A 165 36.02 12.95 35.11
C LYS A 165 35.79 13.51 36.53
N THR A 166 35.04 14.60 36.68
CA THR A 166 34.83 15.30 37.98
C THR A 166 33.44 15.93 38.12
N MET A 167 32.90 15.98 39.34
CA MET A 167 31.60 16.63 39.65
C MET A 167 31.55 18.12 39.25
N SER A 168 32.70 18.81 39.27
CA SER A 168 32.81 20.21 38.83
C SER A 168 32.66 20.39 37.32
N SER A 169 32.91 19.35 36.51
CA SER A 169 32.68 19.38 35.06
C SER A 169 31.20 19.23 34.72
N LEU A 170 30.48 18.40 35.48
CA LEU A 170 29.02 18.25 35.40
C LEU A 170 28.31 19.54 35.83
N GLY A 171 28.73 20.14 36.95
CA GLY A 171 28.19 21.42 37.41
C GLY A 171 28.36 22.55 36.38
N ARG A 172 29.52 22.61 35.69
CA ARG A 172 29.74 23.55 34.59
C ARG A 172 28.86 23.26 33.37
N ALA A 173 28.74 21.99 32.96
CA ALA A 173 27.87 21.60 31.84
C ALA A 173 26.39 21.95 32.11
N LEU A 174 25.92 21.74 33.34
CA LEU A 174 24.58 22.11 33.76
C LEU A 174 24.40 23.63 33.79
N THR A 175 25.38 24.37 34.30
CA THR A 175 25.35 25.85 34.31
C THR A 175 25.31 26.42 32.89
N ASP A 176 26.12 25.87 31.97
CA ASP A 176 26.11 26.26 30.56
C ASP A 176 24.74 25.97 29.92
N ALA A 177 24.17 24.77 30.15
CA ALA A 177 22.86 24.39 29.63
C ALA A 177 21.73 25.28 30.17
N LEU A 178 21.74 25.60 31.47
CA LEU A 178 20.77 26.49 32.11
C LEU A 178 20.89 27.92 31.58
N ARG A 179 22.12 28.41 31.34
CA ARG A 179 22.35 29.73 30.74
C ARG A 179 21.81 29.81 29.32
N SER A 180 22.08 28.81 28.47
CA SER A 180 21.52 28.76 27.10
C SER A 180 20.00 28.61 27.09
N SER A 181 19.45 27.89 28.06
CA SER A 181 17.99 27.77 28.24
C SER A 181 17.37 29.11 28.65
N ALA A 182 18.02 29.85 29.56
CA ALA A 182 17.60 31.18 29.99
C ALA A 182 17.70 32.20 28.84
N PHE A 183 18.71 32.11 27.98
CA PHE A 183 18.84 32.93 26.78
C PHE A 183 17.65 32.74 25.83
N LEU A 184 17.31 31.49 25.49
CA LEU A 184 16.20 31.20 24.58
C LEU A 184 14.85 31.59 25.20
N ALA A 185 14.65 31.31 26.48
CA ALA A 185 13.44 31.72 27.21
C ALA A 185 13.30 33.25 27.26
N SER A 186 14.39 33.96 27.50
CA SER A 186 14.43 35.43 27.47
C SER A 186 14.14 35.96 26.06
N PHE A 187 14.66 35.32 25.01
CA PHE A 187 14.39 35.71 23.62
C PHE A 187 12.89 35.74 23.33
N VAL A 188 12.20 34.64 23.65
CA VAL A 188 10.75 34.52 23.44
C VAL A 188 9.97 35.48 24.34
N SER A 189 10.33 35.57 25.62
CA SER A 189 9.65 36.46 26.58
C SER A 189 9.78 37.93 26.18
N ILE A 190 10.99 38.39 25.82
CA ILE A 190 11.23 39.77 25.37
C ILE A 190 10.47 40.06 24.07
N PHE A 191 10.40 39.10 23.14
CA PHE A 191 9.60 39.25 21.92
C PHE A 191 8.13 39.56 22.26
N TYR A 192 7.47 38.67 23.00
CA TYR A 192 6.05 38.84 23.34
C TYR A 192 5.79 40.08 24.20
N TYR A 193 6.65 40.35 25.18
CA TYR A 193 6.51 41.52 26.03
C TYR A 193 6.63 42.81 25.22
N SER A 194 7.59 42.88 24.29
CA SER A 194 7.79 44.06 23.43
C SER A 194 6.61 44.29 22.49
N VAL A 195 6.03 43.22 21.92
CA VAL A 195 4.79 43.29 21.12
C VAL A 195 3.65 43.89 21.96
N CYS A 196 3.42 43.36 23.17
CA CYS A 196 2.34 43.81 24.04
C CYS A 196 2.56 45.25 24.52
N LEU A 197 3.81 45.59 24.87
CA LEU A 197 4.21 46.91 25.35
C LEU A 197 4.04 47.97 24.26
N ALA A 198 4.47 47.67 23.04
CA ALA A 198 4.29 48.54 21.87
C ALA A 198 2.80 48.76 21.59
N ARG A 199 1.98 47.70 21.66
CA ARG A 199 0.55 47.77 21.36
C ARG A 199 -0.29 48.50 22.41
N THR A 200 0.01 48.31 23.70
CA THR A 200 -0.92 48.71 24.79
C THR A 200 -0.46 49.86 25.66
N ARG A 201 0.86 50.05 25.86
CA ARG A 201 1.36 51.03 26.84
C ARG A 201 2.24 52.11 26.24
N ILE A 202 3.29 51.72 25.53
CA ILE A 202 4.29 52.67 25.02
C ILE A 202 3.83 53.27 23.69
N GLY A 203 3.39 52.44 22.73
CA GLY A 203 2.99 52.93 21.41
C GLY A 203 1.89 53.99 21.47
N PRO A 204 0.75 53.76 22.16
CA PRO A 204 -0.32 54.75 22.28
C PRO A 204 0.06 56.03 23.04
N LYS A 205 1.14 56.01 23.84
CA LYS A 205 1.66 57.20 24.54
C LYS A 205 2.62 58.02 23.68
N ILE A 206 3.33 57.36 22.76
CA ILE A 206 4.29 58.02 21.86
C ILE A 206 3.61 58.51 20.58
N PHE A 207 2.63 57.77 20.07
CA PHE A 207 1.94 58.07 18.81
C PHE A 207 0.43 58.21 19.06
N SER A 208 -0.15 59.31 18.58
CA SER A 208 -1.61 59.48 18.62
C SER A 208 -2.30 58.49 17.69
N ARG A 209 -3.55 58.15 18.00
CA ARG A 209 -4.37 57.25 17.17
C ARG A 209 -4.69 57.80 15.78
N GLU A 210 -4.51 59.11 15.58
CA GLU A 210 -4.66 59.79 14.28
C GLU A 210 -3.45 59.56 13.38
N THR A 211 -2.25 59.42 13.95
CA THR A 211 -1.00 59.19 13.19
C THR A 211 -0.71 57.71 12.99
N VAL A 212 -0.96 56.87 14.00
CA VAL A 212 -0.72 55.42 13.92
C VAL A 212 -1.99 54.68 14.33
N THR A 213 -2.66 54.12 13.33
CA THR A 213 -3.93 53.40 13.53
C THR A 213 -3.68 52.03 14.20
N PRO A 214 -4.70 51.45 14.85
CA PRO A 214 -4.60 50.10 15.37
C PRO A 214 -4.30 49.04 14.28
N GLN A 215 -4.77 49.29 13.05
CA GLN A 215 -4.42 48.48 11.88
C GLN A 215 -2.90 48.46 11.67
N MET A 216 -2.23 49.62 11.72
CA MET A 216 -0.78 49.73 11.52
C MET A 216 0.01 49.02 12.63
N TRP A 217 -0.50 49.05 13.86
CA TRP A 217 0.09 48.32 14.98
C TRP A 217 0.09 46.82 14.71
N ASP A 218 -1.07 46.23 14.41
CA ASP A 218 -1.20 44.78 14.21
C ASP A 218 -0.68 44.31 12.84
N SER A 219 -0.67 45.15 11.81
CA SER A 219 -0.14 44.79 10.49
C SER A 219 1.39 44.73 10.42
N GLY A 220 2.10 45.14 11.48
CA GLY A 220 3.56 45.14 11.44
C GLY A 220 4.29 45.80 12.59
N LEU A 221 3.84 46.95 13.10
CA LEU A 221 4.67 47.75 14.02
C LEU A 221 4.89 47.06 15.37
N CYS A 222 3.89 46.39 15.92
CA CYS A 222 4.04 45.68 17.21
C CYS A 222 4.96 44.46 17.06
N VAL A 223 4.80 43.68 15.99
CA VAL A 223 5.68 42.55 15.63
C VAL A 223 7.11 43.06 15.38
N GLY A 224 7.27 44.19 14.69
CA GLY A 224 8.55 44.83 14.45
C GLY A 224 9.27 45.21 15.74
N ALA A 225 8.56 45.77 16.72
CA ALA A 225 9.10 46.04 18.05
C ALA A 225 9.58 44.74 18.74
N GLY A 226 8.80 43.66 18.63
CA GLY A 226 9.21 42.32 19.05
C GLY A 226 10.50 41.86 18.40
N CYS A 227 10.59 41.91 17.07
CA CYS A 227 11.74 41.50 16.28
C CYS A 227 13.01 42.29 16.65
N LEU A 228 12.90 43.60 16.85
CA LEU A 228 14.03 44.47 17.20
C LEU A 228 14.57 44.20 18.61
N MET A 229 13.70 43.84 19.55
CA MET A 229 14.06 43.70 20.96
C MET A 229 14.50 42.29 21.34
N CYS A 230 13.92 41.25 20.75
CA CYS A 230 14.13 39.87 21.19
C CYS A 230 15.59 39.42 21.13
N GLY A 231 16.34 39.89 20.13
CA GLY A 231 17.73 39.51 19.93
C GLY A 231 18.69 40.01 21.02
N TRP A 232 18.32 41.02 21.80
CA TRP A 232 19.13 41.49 22.93
C TRP A 232 19.22 40.49 24.08
N SER A 233 18.39 39.43 24.08
CA SER A 233 18.50 38.34 25.04
C SER A 233 19.87 37.64 25.01
N ILE A 234 20.63 37.76 23.92
CA ILE A 234 21.98 37.18 23.79
C ILE A 234 22.95 37.71 24.84
N LEU A 235 22.64 38.82 25.51
CA LEU A 235 23.39 39.31 26.66
C LEU A 235 23.36 38.35 27.86
N VAL A 236 22.40 37.43 27.94
CA VAL A 236 22.38 36.33 28.93
C VAL A 236 23.53 35.34 28.68
N GLU A 237 24.01 35.23 27.44
CA GLU A 237 25.09 34.33 27.06
C GLU A 237 26.49 34.88 27.36
N SER A 238 27.47 33.98 27.42
CA SER A 238 28.89 34.35 27.55
C SER A 238 29.45 34.91 26.25
N ALA A 239 30.36 35.89 26.31
CA ALA A 239 30.89 36.60 25.13
C ALA A 239 31.38 35.67 24.00
N ARG A 240 32.09 34.58 24.33
CA ARG A 240 32.52 33.59 23.34
C ARG A 240 31.34 32.91 22.62
N LYS A 241 30.31 32.53 23.37
CA LYS A 241 29.11 31.88 22.82
C LYS A 241 28.26 32.85 21.99
N ARG A 242 28.23 34.13 22.38
CA ARG A 242 27.53 35.18 21.60
C ARG A 242 28.04 35.25 20.18
N GLN A 243 29.36 35.25 20.00
CA GLN A 243 29.98 35.28 18.68
C GLN A 243 29.64 34.04 17.83
N GLU A 244 29.68 32.84 18.42
CA GLU A 244 29.30 31.59 17.74
C GLU A 244 27.84 31.62 17.26
N ILE A 245 26.93 32.05 18.15
CA ILE A 245 25.50 32.13 17.84
C ILE A 245 25.24 33.24 16.80
N ALA A 246 25.90 34.39 16.90
CA ALA A 246 25.79 35.48 15.93
C ALA A 246 26.21 35.02 14.52
N LEU A 247 27.35 34.33 14.42
CA LEU A 247 27.83 33.77 13.15
C LEU A 247 26.97 32.62 12.63
N PHE A 248 26.22 31.93 13.49
CA PHE A 248 25.25 30.93 13.07
C PHE A 248 23.97 31.56 12.48
N VAL A 249 23.49 32.68 13.03
CA VAL A 249 22.24 33.32 12.60
C VAL A 249 22.45 34.29 11.44
N ALA A 250 23.58 35.01 11.39
CA ALA A 250 23.84 36.03 10.37
C ALA A 250 23.76 35.52 8.91
N PRO A 251 24.31 34.34 8.54
CA PRO A 251 24.17 33.81 7.17
C PRO A 251 22.72 33.49 6.81
N ARG A 252 21.92 33.02 7.77
CA ARG A 252 20.49 32.75 7.55
C ARG A 252 19.71 34.04 7.36
N ALA A 253 20.02 35.07 8.15
CA ALA A 253 19.45 36.39 7.96
C ALA A 253 19.81 36.96 6.58
N ALA A 254 21.09 36.89 6.18
CA ALA A 254 21.53 37.31 4.85
C ALA A 254 20.79 36.56 3.73
N ALA A 255 20.58 35.25 3.87
CA ALA A 255 19.85 34.43 2.90
C ALA A 255 18.35 34.78 2.76
N THR A 256 17.76 35.50 3.72
CA THR A 256 16.37 36.02 3.61
C THR A 256 16.30 37.37 2.88
N VAL A 257 17.42 38.10 2.82
CA VAL A 257 17.51 39.43 2.19
C VAL A 257 18.05 39.32 0.77
N LEU A 258 18.99 38.41 0.53
CA LEU A 258 19.55 38.15 -0.80
C LEU A 258 18.55 37.37 -1.67
N PRO A 259 18.35 37.76 -2.94
CA PRO A 259 17.50 37.01 -3.86
C PRO A 259 18.10 35.61 -4.07
N ARG A 260 17.34 34.57 -3.73
CA ARG A 260 17.69 33.18 -4.06
C ARG A 260 17.48 32.99 -5.57
N TYR A 261 18.53 33.18 -6.36
CA TYR A 261 18.60 32.72 -7.75
C TYR A 261 18.83 31.19 -7.75
N TYR A 262 17.82 30.43 -7.32
CA TYR A 262 17.66 29.09 -7.86
C TYR A 262 16.70 29.24 -9.03
N ASP A 263 17.15 28.88 -10.23
CA ASP A 263 16.37 29.03 -11.45
C ASP A 263 14.94 28.54 -11.24
N LYS A 264 13.99 29.47 -11.37
CA LYS A 264 12.57 29.19 -11.55
C LYS A 264 12.33 28.54 -12.92
N LYS A 265 13.04 27.46 -13.27
CA LYS A 265 12.36 26.39 -14.01
C LYS A 265 11.49 25.72 -12.97
N THR A 266 10.30 26.27 -12.79
CA THR A 266 9.30 25.71 -11.89
C THR A 266 9.07 24.27 -12.33
N CYS A 267 9.53 23.30 -11.54
CA CYS A 267 9.24 21.88 -11.75
C CYS A 267 7.72 21.59 -11.74
N ASP A 268 6.91 22.60 -11.44
CA ASP A 268 5.46 22.56 -11.52
C ASP A 268 4.94 22.81 -12.96
N ALA A 269 5.75 23.39 -13.84
CA ALA A 269 5.40 23.71 -15.23
C ALA A 269 6.00 22.69 -16.23
N LEU A 270 6.11 21.42 -15.80
CA LEU A 270 6.56 20.34 -16.68
C LEU A 270 5.53 20.12 -17.78
N ASP A 271 5.99 20.03 -19.02
CA ASP A 271 5.14 19.59 -20.12
C ASP A 271 4.98 18.06 -20.04
N LEU A 272 3.91 17.61 -19.39
CA LEU A 272 3.65 16.19 -19.16
C LEU A 272 3.25 15.43 -20.44
N GLU A 273 3.05 16.12 -21.57
CA GLU A 273 2.85 15.48 -22.88
C GLU A 273 4.18 15.08 -23.53
N GLN A 274 5.28 15.69 -23.08
CA GLN A 274 6.62 15.35 -23.54
C GLN A 274 7.12 14.06 -22.87
N ASN A 275 7.68 13.14 -23.66
CA ASN A 275 8.39 11.98 -23.12
C ASN A 275 9.85 12.32 -22.76
N ASP A 276 10.43 11.50 -21.90
CA ASP A 276 11.83 11.62 -21.46
C ASP A 276 12.23 12.97 -20.84
N ILE A 277 11.40 13.50 -19.93
CA ILE A 277 11.64 14.79 -19.28
C ILE A 277 12.76 14.68 -18.25
N LYS A 278 13.89 15.33 -18.49
CA LYS A 278 15.01 15.37 -17.54
C LYS A 278 14.68 16.23 -16.33
N LEU A 279 14.47 15.61 -15.17
CA LEU A 279 14.24 16.31 -13.90
C LEU A 279 15.55 16.84 -13.29
N GLY A 280 16.67 16.13 -13.46
CA GLY A 280 18.00 16.52 -12.97
C GLY A 280 18.66 15.47 -12.08
N LEU A 281 19.80 15.81 -11.46
CA LEU A 281 20.45 14.92 -10.48
C LEU A 281 19.58 14.79 -9.23
N PHE A 282 19.52 13.60 -8.63
CA PHE A 282 18.70 13.38 -7.43
C PHE A 282 19.07 14.33 -6.28
N LYS A 283 20.36 14.60 -6.06
CA LYS A 283 20.83 15.57 -5.07
C LYS A 283 20.32 17.00 -5.31
N ASP A 284 20.17 17.39 -6.58
CA ASP A 284 19.61 18.70 -6.94
C ASP A 284 18.11 18.73 -6.72
N LEU A 285 17.40 17.62 -6.94
CA LEU A 285 15.98 17.49 -6.59
C LEU A 285 15.79 17.63 -5.07
N LEU A 286 16.60 16.92 -4.26
CA LEU A 286 16.56 17.04 -2.80
C LEU A 286 16.80 18.47 -2.34
N THR A 287 17.83 19.12 -2.90
CA THR A 287 18.13 20.52 -2.58
C THR A 287 16.97 21.44 -2.95
N ARG A 288 16.29 21.21 -4.08
CA ARG A 288 15.09 21.97 -4.47
C ARG A 288 13.89 21.69 -3.57
N ALA A 289 13.70 20.45 -3.14
CA ALA A 289 12.65 20.07 -2.20
C ALA A 289 12.85 20.74 -0.82
N GLU A 290 14.08 20.74 -0.28
CA GLU A 290 14.45 21.44 0.96
C GLU A 290 14.24 22.96 0.85
N ASN A 291 14.40 23.50 -0.35
CA ASN A 291 14.15 24.90 -0.68
C ASN A 291 12.67 25.21 -0.99
N GLY A 292 11.76 24.22 -0.93
CA GLY A 292 10.32 24.41 -1.00
C GLY A 292 9.66 24.16 -2.37
N CYS A 293 10.30 23.40 -3.27
CA CYS A 293 9.65 22.94 -4.49
C CYS A 293 8.83 21.66 -4.23
N ASP A 294 7.50 21.78 -4.25
CA ASP A 294 6.58 20.68 -3.93
C ASP A 294 6.65 19.53 -4.96
N ALA A 295 6.92 19.83 -6.24
CA ALA A 295 7.08 18.79 -7.26
C ALA A 295 8.33 17.94 -7.00
N CYS A 296 9.45 18.56 -6.65
CA CYS A 296 10.67 17.84 -6.25
C CYS A 296 10.45 17.05 -4.97
N GLU A 297 9.72 17.60 -3.99
CA GLU A 297 9.37 16.89 -2.75
C GLU A 297 8.59 15.60 -3.05
N PHE A 298 7.59 15.67 -3.93
CA PHE A 298 6.85 14.51 -4.40
C PHE A 298 7.75 13.47 -5.08
N PHE A 299 8.55 13.85 -6.09
CA PHE A 299 9.42 12.92 -6.80
C PHE A 299 10.47 12.28 -5.89
N CYS A 300 11.06 13.06 -4.98
CA CYS A 300 12.00 12.54 -3.98
C CYS A 300 11.33 11.55 -3.04
N ALA A 301 10.13 11.84 -2.54
CA ALA A 301 9.42 10.94 -1.64
C ALA A 301 9.07 9.60 -2.30
N VAL A 302 8.62 9.62 -3.56
CA VAL A 302 8.35 8.40 -4.35
C VAL A 302 9.64 7.58 -4.54
N LEU A 303 10.75 8.21 -4.90
CA LEU A 303 12.04 7.51 -5.07
C LEU A 303 12.57 6.94 -3.75
N GLN A 304 12.48 7.69 -2.65
CA GLN A 304 13.01 7.28 -1.35
C GLN A 304 12.26 6.10 -0.73
N THR A 305 10.99 5.93 -1.10
CA THR A 305 10.12 4.84 -0.61
C THR A 305 9.92 3.72 -1.62
N SER A 306 10.60 3.78 -2.77
CA SER A 306 10.56 2.71 -3.76
C SER A 306 11.31 1.49 -3.26
N SER A 307 10.69 0.33 -3.40
CA SER A 307 11.27 -1.00 -3.17
C SER A 307 12.65 -1.18 -3.82
N ARG A 308 12.89 -0.51 -4.95
CA ARG A 308 14.17 -0.55 -5.66
C ARG A 308 15.24 0.29 -4.97
N TRP A 309 14.92 1.47 -4.47
CA TRP A 309 15.91 2.48 -4.08
C TRP A 309 16.00 2.75 -2.57
N THR A 310 15.00 2.36 -1.77
CA THR A 310 15.01 2.59 -0.31
C THR A 310 16.25 2.02 0.39
N MET A 311 16.76 0.87 -0.06
CA MET A 311 17.97 0.24 0.48
C MET A 311 19.27 0.65 -0.26
N ARG A 312 19.17 1.51 -1.28
CA ARG A 312 20.27 1.94 -2.18
C ARG A 312 20.28 3.46 -2.39
N LEU A 313 19.95 4.22 -1.34
CA LEU A 313 19.83 5.68 -1.43
C LEU A 313 21.18 6.37 -1.68
N ASP A 314 22.25 5.75 -1.22
CA ASP A 314 23.64 6.11 -1.48
C ASP A 314 23.98 6.03 -2.97
N GLU A 315 23.54 4.97 -3.66
CA GLU A 315 23.70 4.86 -5.12
C GLU A 315 22.83 5.86 -5.89
N LEU A 316 21.69 6.28 -5.33
CA LEU A 316 20.73 7.19 -5.96
C LEU A 316 21.25 8.64 -6.03
N ALA A 317 22.08 9.06 -5.07
CA ALA A 317 22.56 10.43 -4.93
C ALA A 317 23.16 11.04 -6.21
N GLU A 318 23.92 10.24 -6.95
CA GLU A 318 24.65 10.65 -8.17
C GLU A 318 23.91 10.23 -9.46
N ARG A 319 22.66 9.78 -9.38
CA ARG A 319 21.84 9.41 -10.54
C ARG A 319 21.09 10.60 -11.10
N VAL A 320 20.82 10.55 -12.41
CA VAL A 320 19.98 11.52 -13.12
C VAL A 320 18.58 10.95 -13.22
N ILE A 321 17.60 11.72 -12.78
CA ILE A 321 16.19 11.35 -12.77
C ILE A 321 15.49 11.91 -14.01
N PHE A 322 14.74 11.05 -14.68
CA PHE A 322 13.86 11.38 -15.81
C PHE A 322 12.42 11.02 -15.46
N LEU A 323 11.47 11.77 -16.01
CA LEU A 323 10.07 11.37 -16.10
C LEU A 323 9.81 10.94 -17.54
N ASP A 324 9.81 9.63 -17.78
CA ASP A 324 9.68 9.01 -19.10
C ASP A 324 8.40 8.18 -19.16
N TYR A 325 7.47 8.47 -20.08
CA TYR A 325 6.13 7.85 -20.17
C TYR A 325 5.41 7.74 -18.80
N SER A 326 5.37 8.86 -18.06
CA SER A 326 4.81 8.93 -16.69
C SER A 326 5.46 7.94 -15.71
N ARG A 327 6.76 7.68 -15.84
CA ARG A 327 7.53 6.80 -14.95
C ARG A 327 8.80 7.50 -14.52
N LEU A 328 9.17 7.35 -13.24
CA LEU A 328 10.44 7.84 -12.73
C LEU A 328 11.55 6.86 -13.13
N ASP A 329 12.35 7.28 -14.11
CA ASP A 329 13.50 6.54 -14.61
C ASP A 329 14.80 7.10 -14.03
N VAL A 330 15.66 6.22 -13.55
CA VAL A 330 16.87 6.56 -12.80
C VAL A 330 18.07 6.09 -13.59
N ARG A 331 18.72 7.02 -14.29
CA ARG A 331 19.82 6.73 -15.23
C ARG A 331 21.17 7.07 -14.64
N LYS A 332 22.20 6.35 -15.08
CA LYS A 332 23.58 6.71 -14.75
C LYS A 332 24.00 7.95 -15.55
N PRO A 333 24.85 8.83 -14.98
CA PRO A 333 25.37 9.98 -15.73
C PRO A 333 26.09 9.62 -17.04
N THR A 334 26.66 8.42 -17.13
CA THR A 334 27.38 7.91 -18.30
C THR A 334 26.49 7.25 -19.36
N GLU A 335 25.24 6.92 -19.04
CA GLU A 335 24.34 6.09 -19.85
C GLU A 335 22.94 6.74 -19.96
N LEU A 336 22.89 8.02 -20.33
CA LEU A 336 21.63 8.79 -20.33
C LEU A 336 20.62 8.37 -21.42
N GLY A 337 21.07 7.72 -22.49
CA GLY A 337 20.21 7.29 -23.61
C GLY A 337 19.56 5.92 -23.43
N VAL A 338 19.86 5.21 -22.34
CA VAL A 338 19.33 3.86 -22.07
C VAL A 338 18.28 3.99 -20.98
N SER A 339 17.01 3.88 -21.36
CA SER A 339 15.90 3.77 -20.41
C SER A 339 16.07 2.49 -19.58
N THR A 340 15.88 2.59 -18.27
CA THR A 340 16.01 1.41 -17.39
C THR A 340 14.64 0.82 -17.08
N TYR A 341 14.58 -0.52 -16.95
CA TYR A 341 13.37 -1.14 -16.43
C TYR A 341 13.12 -0.64 -15.01
N CYS A 342 11.97 -0.03 -14.75
CA CYS A 342 11.61 0.45 -13.41
C CYS A 342 10.67 -0.53 -12.70
N SER A 343 10.67 -0.51 -11.38
CA SER A 343 9.66 -1.19 -10.55
C SER A 343 8.29 -0.50 -10.70
N ASP A 344 7.21 -1.25 -10.53
CA ASP A 344 5.84 -0.74 -10.70
C ASP A 344 5.49 0.40 -9.72
N ASP A 345 6.23 0.55 -8.62
CA ASP A 345 6.07 1.64 -7.64
C ASP A 345 6.64 3.00 -8.08
N LEU A 346 7.42 3.03 -9.16
CA LEU A 346 7.95 4.24 -9.81
C LEU A 346 7.08 4.71 -10.99
N CYS A 347 6.06 3.93 -11.32
CA CYS A 347 5.09 4.25 -12.34
C CYS A 347 4.04 5.23 -11.80
N LEU A 348 3.65 6.23 -12.59
CA LEU A 348 2.67 7.27 -12.24
C LEU A 348 1.52 7.31 -13.25
N ASP A 349 0.35 7.72 -12.78
CA ASP A 349 -0.82 8.06 -13.58
C ASP A 349 -1.01 9.57 -13.60
N GLN A 350 -1.37 10.10 -14.75
CA GLN A 350 -1.83 11.47 -14.88
C GLN A 350 -3.32 11.55 -14.51
N CYS A 351 -3.65 12.46 -13.60
CA CYS A 351 -5.00 12.73 -13.13
C CYS A 351 -5.38 14.20 -13.36
N VAL A 352 -6.68 14.48 -13.35
CA VAL A 352 -7.23 15.84 -13.31
C VAL A 352 -7.64 16.22 -11.89
N SER A 353 -8.03 17.47 -11.67
CA SER A 353 -8.47 17.97 -10.36
C SER A 353 -9.74 17.27 -9.83
N GLU A 354 -9.96 17.33 -8.52
CA GLU A 354 -11.14 16.75 -7.86
C GLU A 354 -12.47 17.38 -8.35
N ASP A 355 -12.43 18.65 -8.75
CA ASP A 355 -13.55 19.46 -9.23
C ASP A 355 -13.75 19.42 -10.75
N TYR A 356 -12.99 18.60 -11.48
CA TYR A 356 -13.13 18.49 -12.93
C TYR A 356 -14.50 17.94 -13.36
N GLU A 357 -15.30 18.74 -14.07
CA GLU A 357 -16.68 18.39 -14.47
C GLU A 357 -16.79 17.56 -15.76
N GLY A 358 -15.69 17.34 -16.49
CA GLY A 358 -15.71 16.54 -17.73
C GLY A 358 -15.88 15.03 -17.50
N LEU A 359 -15.97 14.28 -18.60
CA LEU A 359 -16.12 12.82 -18.57
C LEU A 359 -14.86 12.15 -17.97
N VAL A 360 -15.09 11.21 -17.06
CA VAL A 360 -14.08 10.35 -16.43
C VAL A 360 -14.18 8.97 -17.10
N ASP A 361 -13.05 8.42 -17.54
CA ASP A 361 -12.99 7.12 -18.21
C ASP A 361 -11.69 6.38 -17.86
N GLN A 362 -11.38 5.29 -18.56
CA GLN A 362 -10.16 4.51 -18.30
C GLN A 362 -8.85 5.31 -18.51
N GLN A 363 -8.86 6.40 -19.28
CA GLN A 363 -7.68 7.24 -19.55
C GLN A 363 -7.63 8.49 -18.66
N VAL A 364 -8.78 9.01 -18.22
CA VAL A 364 -8.86 10.23 -17.40
C VAL A 364 -9.55 9.96 -16.07
N ASP A 365 -8.78 10.06 -14.98
CA ASP A 365 -9.25 9.92 -13.59
C ASP A 365 -9.04 11.21 -12.79
N ARG A 366 -9.84 11.40 -11.73
CA ARG A 366 -9.65 12.52 -10.80
C ARG A 366 -8.63 12.13 -9.73
N VAL A 367 -7.75 13.05 -9.35
CA VAL A 367 -6.93 12.87 -8.16
C VAL A 367 -7.87 12.79 -6.96
N ARG A 368 -7.68 11.83 -6.05
CA ARG A 368 -8.45 11.75 -4.79
C ARG A 368 -7.47 11.78 -3.63
N ARG A 369 -7.65 12.73 -2.72
CA ARG A 369 -6.84 12.81 -1.51
C ARG A 369 -7.33 11.81 -0.47
N ILE A 370 -6.55 10.75 -0.30
CA ILE A 370 -6.76 9.69 0.69
C ILE A 370 -6.42 10.23 2.10
N PRO A 371 -7.31 10.07 3.09
CA PRO A 371 -6.99 10.41 4.47
C PRO A 371 -5.76 9.64 4.98
N VAL A 372 -4.84 10.32 5.66
CA VAL A 372 -3.63 9.67 6.22
C VAL A 372 -4.03 8.68 7.33
N ASP A 373 -4.96 9.09 8.19
CA ASP A 373 -5.53 8.26 9.26
C ASP A 373 -6.74 7.48 8.72
N LEU A 374 -6.73 6.17 8.94
CA LEU A 374 -7.85 5.27 8.62
C LEU A 374 -9.07 5.49 9.52
N ARG A 375 -8.92 6.18 10.66
CA ARG A 375 -10.03 6.50 11.56
C ARG A 375 -10.90 7.67 11.09
N ASP A 376 -10.50 8.37 10.03
CA ASP A 376 -11.26 9.47 9.44
C ASP A 376 -12.66 8.98 8.99
N GLU A 377 -13.70 9.74 9.34
CA GLU A 377 -15.10 9.45 8.98
C GLU A 377 -15.33 9.39 7.46
N LYS A 378 -14.45 9.98 6.65
CA LYS A 378 -14.48 9.81 5.18
C LYS A 378 -14.25 8.37 4.76
N CYS A 379 -13.40 7.62 5.46
CA CYS A 379 -13.09 6.24 5.12
C CYS A 379 -14.28 5.32 5.43
N PHE A 380 -14.93 5.48 6.57
CA PHE A 380 -16.12 4.69 6.92
C PHE A 380 -17.31 4.99 6.01
N ARG A 381 -17.53 6.27 5.67
CA ARG A 381 -18.54 6.67 4.68
C ARG A 381 -18.27 6.04 3.31
N LEU A 382 -17.02 6.04 2.86
CA LEU A 382 -16.65 5.41 1.59
C LEU A 382 -16.98 3.91 1.58
N VAL A 383 -16.72 3.18 2.67
CA VAL A 383 -17.06 1.75 2.79
C VAL A 383 -18.57 1.54 2.79
N GLN A 384 -19.34 2.43 3.43
CA GLN A 384 -20.81 2.39 3.39
C GLN A 384 -21.35 2.66 1.98
N ASP A 385 -20.78 3.62 1.26
CA ASP A 385 -21.12 3.92 -0.14
C ASP A 385 -20.86 2.71 -1.03
N TRP A 386 -19.67 2.09 -0.94
CA TRP A 386 -19.35 0.85 -1.66
C TRP A 386 -20.27 -0.31 -1.30
N THR A 387 -20.68 -0.43 -0.04
CA THR A 387 -21.64 -1.45 0.40
C THR A 387 -23.02 -1.23 -0.25
N ALA A 388 -23.48 0.02 -0.32
CA ALA A 388 -24.74 0.40 -0.95
C ALA A 388 -24.71 0.19 -2.48
N GLU A 389 -23.63 0.60 -3.14
CA GLU A 389 -23.40 0.35 -4.58
C GLU A 389 -23.38 -1.15 -4.88
N CYS A 390 -22.66 -1.93 -4.06
CA CYS A 390 -22.60 -3.39 -4.19
C CYS A 390 -23.98 -4.06 -4.07
N ALA A 391 -24.85 -3.56 -3.20
CA ALA A 391 -26.21 -4.08 -3.06
C ALA A 391 -27.10 -3.85 -4.30
N ALA A 392 -26.72 -2.92 -5.19
CA ALA A 392 -27.41 -2.66 -6.45
C ALA A 392 -26.91 -3.52 -7.62
N HIS A 393 -25.78 -4.23 -7.46
CA HIS A 393 -25.23 -5.08 -8.51
C HIS A 393 -26.08 -6.34 -8.73
N SER A 394 -26.32 -6.70 -10.00
CA SER A 394 -27.06 -7.92 -10.36
C SER A 394 -26.28 -9.22 -10.10
N THR A 395 -24.96 -9.15 -10.08
CA THR A 395 -24.07 -10.31 -9.88
C THR A 395 -23.71 -10.55 -8.41
N CYS A 396 -24.05 -9.64 -7.50
CA CYS A 396 -23.76 -9.77 -6.07
C CYS A 396 -25.00 -10.20 -5.28
N SER A 397 -24.86 -11.20 -4.40
CA SER A 397 -25.88 -11.56 -3.42
C SER A 397 -26.19 -10.40 -2.47
N LYS A 398 -27.46 -10.15 -2.14
CA LYS A 398 -27.84 -9.05 -1.24
C LYS A 398 -27.42 -9.35 0.21
N PRO A 399 -26.93 -8.35 0.98
CA PRO A 399 -26.57 -8.57 2.38
C PRO A 399 -27.86 -8.68 3.20
N VAL A 400 -28.23 -9.90 3.56
CA VAL A 400 -29.39 -10.21 4.40
C VAL A 400 -28.94 -10.84 5.73
N PRO A 401 -29.70 -10.69 6.83
CA PRO A 401 -29.41 -11.41 8.05
C PRO A 401 -29.45 -12.92 7.82
N VAL A 402 -28.45 -13.63 8.36
CA VAL A 402 -28.29 -15.08 8.23
C VAL A 402 -28.19 -15.72 9.60
N LYS A 403 -28.30 -17.05 9.68
CA LYS A 403 -28.04 -17.78 10.93
C LYS A 403 -26.58 -17.56 11.33
N LEU A 404 -26.36 -17.04 12.54
CA LEU A 404 -25.02 -16.74 13.01
C LEU A 404 -24.21 -18.03 13.26
N PRO A 405 -22.89 -18.00 13.04
CA PRO A 405 -21.98 -19.05 13.50
C PRO A 405 -22.19 -19.37 14.98
N GLU A 406 -21.95 -20.62 15.39
CA GLU A 406 -22.16 -21.07 16.77
C GLU A 406 -21.39 -20.18 17.77
N ASN A 407 -20.09 -19.98 17.55
CA ASN A 407 -19.29 -19.05 18.35
C ASN A 407 -19.15 -17.72 17.61
N ILE A 408 -19.47 -16.61 18.27
CA ILE A 408 -19.37 -15.28 17.67
C ILE A 408 -19.07 -14.20 18.72
N ILE A 409 -18.41 -13.12 18.30
CA ILE A 409 -18.15 -11.96 19.13
C ILE A 409 -19.31 -10.97 18.96
N GLU A 410 -20.06 -10.74 20.02
CA GLU A 410 -21.08 -9.70 20.12
C GLU A 410 -20.43 -8.38 20.50
N ILE A 411 -20.65 -7.35 19.67
CA ILE A 411 -20.10 -6.01 19.78
C ILE A 411 -21.25 -5.05 20.13
N PRO A 412 -21.30 -4.56 21.38
CA PRO A 412 -22.25 -3.53 21.77
C PRO A 412 -22.03 -2.24 20.96
N ALA A 413 -23.14 -1.56 20.63
CA ALA A 413 -23.11 -0.25 19.98
C ALA A 413 -22.45 0.80 20.88
N ASP A 414 -22.65 0.72 22.20
CA ASP A 414 -21.98 1.57 23.19
C ASP A 414 -20.50 1.15 23.33
N PRO A 415 -19.53 2.03 23.02
CA PRO A 415 -18.11 1.74 23.21
C PRO A 415 -17.71 1.50 24.66
N ALA A 416 -18.50 1.97 25.64
CA ALA A 416 -18.24 1.73 27.06
C ALA A 416 -18.61 0.29 27.48
N ALA A 417 -19.44 -0.40 26.71
CA ALA A 417 -19.80 -1.79 26.96
C ALA A 417 -18.81 -2.74 26.28
N ALA A 418 -18.23 -3.65 27.07
CA ALA A 418 -17.23 -4.59 26.58
C ALA A 418 -17.85 -5.63 25.61
N PRO A 419 -17.18 -5.94 24.48
CA PRO A 419 -17.55 -7.04 23.60
C PRO A 419 -17.54 -8.39 24.33
N ARG A 420 -18.30 -9.37 23.82
CA ARG A 420 -18.42 -10.69 24.45
C ARG A 420 -18.30 -11.79 23.40
N LEU A 421 -17.45 -12.78 23.65
CA LEU A 421 -17.44 -14.00 22.86
C LEU A 421 -18.48 -14.95 23.47
N GLY A 422 -19.42 -15.46 22.68
CA GLY A 422 -20.40 -16.42 23.18
C GLY A 422 -21.12 -17.22 22.10
N SER A 423 -21.99 -18.12 22.55
CA SER A 423 -22.85 -18.89 21.65
C SER A 423 -23.91 -17.98 21.02
N SER A 424 -24.11 -18.13 19.71
CA SER A 424 -25.21 -17.47 19.02
C SER A 424 -26.57 -18.02 19.40
N ASN A 425 -26.66 -19.24 19.97
CA ASN A 425 -27.90 -19.95 20.29
C ASN A 425 -28.87 -20.02 19.08
N GLY A 426 -28.33 -20.10 17.86
CA GLY A 426 -29.12 -20.13 16.62
C GLY A 426 -29.78 -18.79 16.24
N ARG A 427 -29.38 -17.66 16.86
CA ARG A 427 -29.80 -16.31 16.46
C ARG A 427 -29.43 -16.03 15.00
N SER A 428 -30.16 -15.09 14.40
CA SER A 428 -29.87 -14.58 13.05
C SER A 428 -29.43 -13.12 13.11
N GLY A 429 -28.51 -12.73 12.23
CA GLY A 429 -27.96 -11.38 12.17
C GLY A 429 -26.96 -11.21 11.02
N SER A 430 -26.45 -9.99 10.85
CA SER A 430 -25.37 -9.69 9.91
C SER A 430 -24.05 -9.59 10.68
N TYR A 431 -23.04 -10.31 10.23
CA TYR A 431 -21.72 -10.34 10.87
C TYR A 431 -20.59 -10.01 9.90
N VAL A 432 -19.52 -9.48 10.47
CA VAL A 432 -18.25 -9.22 9.78
C VAL A 432 -17.28 -10.35 10.09
N ILE A 433 -16.41 -10.68 9.14
CA ILE A 433 -15.26 -11.56 9.37
C ILE A 433 -13.98 -10.75 9.40
N LEU A 434 -13.06 -11.09 10.29
CA LEU A 434 -11.67 -10.66 10.22
C LEU A 434 -10.80 -11.77 9.63
N SER A 435 -10.18 -11.50 8.48
CA SER A 435 -9.06 -12.30 7.95
C SER A 435 -7.74 -11.60 8.27
N HIS A 436 -6.85 -12.30 9.00
CA HIS A 436 -5.57 -11.77 9.47
C HIS A 436 -4.58 -12.89 9.75
N TYR A 437 -3.29 -12.53 9.80
CA TYR A 437 -2.23 -13.48 10.12
C TYR A 437 -2.25 -13.88 11.60
N SER A 438 -2.30 -15.19 11.87
CA SER A 438 -2.54 -15.73 13.22
C SER A 438 -1.48 -16.71 13.74
N GLN A 439 -0.37 -16.99 13.04
CA GLN A 439 0.54 -18.08 13.47
C GLN A 439 1.42 -17.74 14.68
N ASP A 440 1.68 -16.47 15.00
CA ASP A 440 2.56 -16.11 16.13
C ASP A 440 1.80 -15.90 17.45
N PHE A 441 0.48 -16.13 17.45
CA PHE A 441 -0.35 -15.91 18.62
C PHE A 441 -0.90 -17.23 19.16
N GLU A 442 -0.05 -18.03 19.83
CA GLU A 442 -0.39 -18.91 20.96
C GLU A 442 0.88 -19.32 21.73
N PRO A 443 0.99 -18.97 23.03
CA PRO A 443 0.43 -19.82 24.10
C PRO A 443 -0.30 -19.09 25.24
N SER A 444 -0.50 -17.76 25.21
CA SER A 444 -1.16 -17.06 26.33
C SER A 444 -2.70 -17.16 26.30
N ILE A 445 -3.28 -17.58 25.16
CA ILE A 445 -4.71 -17.92 25.04
C ILE A 445 -4.86 -19.38 24.58
N GLN A 446 -3.92 -20.27 24.94
CA GLN A 446 -4.21 -21.70 24.93
C GLN A 446 -5.30 -21.96 25.98
N ARG A 447 -6.54 -21.99 25.53
CA ARG A 447 -7.72 -22.28 26.34
C ARG A 447 -7.95 -23.78 26.25
N GLU A 448 -7.83 -24.47 27.39
CA GLU A 448 -8.14 -25.90 27.45
C GLU A 448 -9.55 -26.17 26.90
N PRO A 449 -9.74 -27.23 26.10
CA PRO A 449 -11.05 -27.66 25.66
C PRO A 449 -11.95 -27.92 26.88
N GLY A 450 -13.01 -27.11 27.04
CA GLY A 450 -14.08 -27.38 28.00
C GLY A 450 -14.14 -26.55 29.28
N ASN A 451 -13.27 -25.54 29.49
CA ASN A 451 -13.30 -24.76 30.74
C ASN A 451 -13.27 -23.22 30.58
N THR A 452 -13.94 -22.66 29.57
CA THR A 452 -14.14 -21.20 29.50
C THR A 452 -15.61 -20.84 29.51
N ASP A 453 -15.98 -19.97 30.44
CA ASP A 453 -17.28 -19.30 30.45
C ASP A 453 -17.34 -18.36 29.24
N PHE A 454 -17.90 -18.86 28.13
CA PHE A 454 -18.19 -18.12 26.89
C PHE A 454 -19.27 -17.03 27.06
N SER A 455 -19.41 -16.44 28.25
CA SER A 455 -20.29 -15.30 28.51
C SER A 455 -19.55 -14.10 29.08
N ALA A 456 -18.27 -14.28 29.46
CA ALA A 456 -17.45 -13.26 30.08
C ALA A 456 -17.09 -12.13 29.07
N PRO A 457 -17.09 -10.86 29.51
CA PRO A 457 -16.63 -9.75 28.69
C PRO A 457 -15.16 -9.91 28.26
N LEU A 458 -14.88 -9.60 27.00
CA LEU A 458 -13.53 -9.53 26.47
C LEU A 458 -12.84 -8.26 26.97
N ASP A 459 -11.67 -8.42 27.59
CA ASP A 459 -10.81 -7.31 27.97
C ASP A 459 -10.08 -6.76 26.73
N VAL A 460 -10.70 -5.81 26.03
CA VAL A 460 -10.19 -5.27 24.74
C VAL A 460 -8.73 -4.80 24.79
N PRO A 461 -8.25 -4.08 25.83
CA PRO A 461 -6.84 -3.72 25.98
C PRO A 461 -5.86 -4.90 25.99
N SER A 462 -6.30 -6.10 26.38
CA SER A 462 -5.46 -7.31 26.40
C SER A 462 -5.44 -8.05 25.05
N LEU A 463 -6.36 -7.72 24.14
CA LEU A 463 -6.45 -8.36 22.83
C LEU A 463 -5.31 -7.88 21.92
N PRO A 464 -4.87 -8.73 20.97
CA PRO A 464 -4.01 -8.30 19.89
C PRO A 464 -4.60 -7.08 19.17
N LYS A 465 -3.75 -6.11 18.86
CA LYS A 465 -4.16 -4.83 18.30
C LYS A 465 -4.99 -4.99 17.02
N THR A 466 -4.66 -5.98 16.17
CA THR A 466 -5.40 -6.27 14.93
C THR A 466 -6.85 -6.67 15.22
N LEU A 467 -7.10 -7.43 16.29
CA LEU A 467 -8.45 -7.81 16.73
C LEU A 467 -9.20 -6.62 17.34
N ALA A 468 -8.53 -5.82 18.18
CA ALA A 468 -9.12 -4.62 18.77
C ALA A 468 -9.53 -3.60 17.69
N ASP A 469 -8.65 -3.38 16.71
CA ASP A 469 -8.92 -2.50 15.57
C ASP A 469 -10.08 -3.03 14.71
N ALA A 470 -10.18 -4.35 14.50
CA ALA A 470 -11.30 -4.96 13.78
C ALA A 470 -12.65 -4.77 14.48
N ILE A 471 -12.66 -4.86 15.82
CA ILE A 471 -13.86 -4.56 16.64
C ILE A 471 -14.26 -3.09 16.48
N GLU A 472 -13.29 -2.16 16.48
CA GLU A 472 -13.54 -0.73 16.24
C GLU A 472 -14.11 -0.50 14.83
N ILE A 473 -13.54 -1.12 13.80
CA ILE A 473 -14.02 -1.04 12.41
C ILE A 473 -15.46 -1.57 12.31
N ALA A 474 -15.73 -2.76 12.83
CA ALA A 474 -17.06 -3.37 12.80
C ALA A 474 -18.10 -2.47 13.48
N ARG A 475 -17.76 -1.91 14.66
CA ARG A 475 -18.64 -0.99 15.39
C ARG A 475 -18.93 0.28 14.60
N LYS A 476 -17.90 0.93 14.03
CA LYS A 476 -18.07 2.16 13.23
C LYS A 476 -18.89 1.93 11.95
N LEU A 477 -18.79 0.74 11.36
CA LEU A 477 -19.62 0.34 10.22
C LEU A 477 -21.05 -0.09 10.62
N GLY A 478 -21.35 -0.17 11.93
CA GLY A 478 -22.69 -0.48 12.45
C GLY A 478 -22.98 -1.97 12.62
N TYR A 479 -21.96 -2.84 12.60
CA TYR A 479 -22.12 -4.28 12.82
C TYR A 479 -22.04 -4.64 14.30
N GLN A 480 -22.97 -5.51 14.72
CA GLN A 480 -23.06 -6.00 16.10
C GLN A 480 -22.34 -7.33 16.31
N TYR A 481 -21.88 -7.97 15.24
CA TYR A 481 -21.30 -9.30 15.28
C TYR A 481 -20.01 -9.35 14.47
N LEU A 482 -18.96 -9.90 15.06
CA LEU A 482 -17.67 -10.15 14.44
C LEU A 482 -17.28 -11.61 14.65
N TRP A 483 -16.79 -12.24 13.59
CA TRP A 483 -16.24 -13.58 13.63
C TRP A 483 -14.77 -13.55 13.22
N THR A 484 -13.94 -14.36 13.88
CA THR A 484 -12.52 -14.51 13.56
C THR A 484 -12.06 -15.91 13.92
N ARG A 485 -11.27 -16.53 13.04
CA ARG A 485 -10.77 -17.88 13.21
C ARG A 485 -10.02 -18.07 14.53
N SER A 486 -9.23 -17.07 14.94
CA SER A 486 -8.37 -17.16 16.12
C SER A 486 -9.12 -17.23 17.46
N LEU A 487 -10.38 -16.79 17.52
CA LEU A 487 -11.16 -16.77 18.77
C LEU A 487 -12.44 -17.61 18.70
N CYS A 488 -13.02 -17.78 17.51
CA CYS A 488 -14.32 -18.43 17.34
C CYS A 488 -14.21 -19.91 16.97
N THR A 489 -13.01 -20.43 16.72
CA THR A 489 -12.76 -21.84 16.37
C THR A 489 -11.54 -22.38 17.09
N SER A 490 -11.62 -23.63 17.56
CA SER A 490 -10.45 -24.37 18.03
C SER A 490 -9.62 -24.87 16.84
N ARG A 491 -8.33 -25.12 17.07
CA ARG A 491 -7.42 -25.64 16.02
C ARG A 491 -7.82 -27.02 15.51
N GLU A 492 -8.37 -27.86 16.39
CA GLU A 492 -8.79 -29.23 16.06
C GLU A 492 -10.09 -29.26 15.23
N GLU A 493 -10.97 -28.27 15.40
CA GLU A 493 -12.21 -28.15 14.60
C GLU A 493 -11.97 -27.52 13.22
N TRP A 494 -10.96 -26.67 13.06
CA TRP A 494 -10.72 -25.96 11.81
C TRP A 494 -10.31 -26.93 10.69
N GLY A 495 -11.10 -26.97 9.61
CA GLY A 495 -10.91 -27.91 8.49
C GLY A 495 -11.54 -29.28 8.72
N SER A 496 -12.17 -29.54 9.88
CA SER A 496 -12.89 -30.80 10.12
C SER A 496 -14.20 -30.91 9.31
N ASP A 497 -14.88 -29.79 9.10
CA ASP A 497 -16.09 -29.66 8.30
C ASP A 497 -15.91 -28.55 7.24
N PRO A 498 -15.54 -28.91 6.00
CA PRO A 498 -15.38 -27.95 4.91
C PRO A 498 -16.65 -27.18 4.55
N ALA A 499 -17.82 -27.80 4.70
CA ALA A 499 -19.10 -27.17 4.39
C ALA A 499 -19.40 -26.03 5.39
N ARG A 500 -19.07 -26.24 6.67
CA ARG A 500 -19.19 -25.20 7.70
C ARG A 500 -18.31 -23.98 7.39
N ILE A 501 -17.08 -24.18 6.92
CA ILE A 501 -16.19 -23.07 6.52
C ILE A 501 -16.82 -22.28 5.36
N ALA A 502 -17.31 -22.99 4.35
CA ALA A 502 -17.95 -22.35 3.20
C ALA A 502 -19.17 -21.51 3.61
N VAL A 503 -20.01 -22.03 4.52
CA VAL A 503 -21.16 -21.30 5.07
C VAL A 503 -20.72 -20.05 5.83
N ILE A 504 -19.74 -20.16 6.74
CA ILE A 504 -19.28 -19.03 7.55
C ILE A 504 -18.77 -17.88 6.67
N TYR A 505 -17.92 -18.15 5.69
CA TYR A 505 -17.37 -17.09 4.85
C TYR A 505 -18.33 -16.63 3.76
N GLY A 506 -19.05 -17.57 3.13
CA GLY A 506 -19.98 -17.29 2.04
C GLY A 506 -21.22 -16.51 2.46
N GLN A 507 -21.62 -16.58 3.73
CA GLN A 507 -22.79 -15.85 4.26
C GLN A 507 -22.42 -14.58 5.05
N ALA A 508 -21.14 -14.26 5.22
CA ALA A 508 -20.73 -13.04 5.92
C ALA A 508 -21.17 -11.77 5.18
N ALA A 509 -21.57 -10.74 5.92
CA ALA A 509 -21.97 -9.47 5.32
C ALA A 509 -20.78 -8.71 4.73
N LEU A 510 -19.62 -8.80 5.38
CA LEU A 510 -18.36 -8.19 4.95
C LEU A 510 -17.19 -8.96 5.56
N MET A 511 -16.13 -9.18 4.78
CA MET A 511 -14.83 -9.59 5.32
C MET A 511 -13.87 -8.39 5.34
N VAL A 512 -13.27 -8.12 6.49
CA VAL A 512 -12.15 -7.19 6.62
C VAL A 512 -10.86 -7.99 6.49
N SER A 513 -10.11 -7.75 5.40
CA SER A 513 -8.80 -8.36 5.18
C SER A 513 -7.69 -7.41 5.66
N ALA A 514 -6.99 -7.80 6.72
CA ALA A 514 -5.95 -7.00 7.36
C ALA A 514 -4.59 -7.11 6.63
N GLU A 515 -4.54 -6.70 5.36
CA GLU A 515 -3.37 -6.85 4.47
C GLU A 515 -2.09 -6.17 4.99
N VAL A 516 -2.23 -5.09 5.76
CA VAL A 516 -1.12 -4.34 6.36
C VAL A 516 -0.52 -5.01 7.60
N ALA A 517 -1.30 -5.82 8.30
CA ALA A 517 -0.90 -6.40 9.58
C ALA A 517 0.05 -7.59 9.33
N GLU A 518 1.34 -7.38 9.59
CA GLU A 518 2.34 -8.46 9.50
C GLU A 518 2.13 -9.52 10.58
N ASP A 519 1.52 -9.13 11.71
CA ASP A 519 1.11 -10.00 12.82
C ASP A 519 -0.15 -9.47 13.54
N ALA A 520 -0.65 -10.26 14.50
CA ALA A 520 -1.83 -9.89 15.29
C ALA A 520 -1.61 -8.66 16.19
N GLY A 521 -0.35 -8.32 16.51
CA GLY A 521 0.02 -7.20 17.38
C GLY A 521 0.22 -5.86 16.64
N SER A 522 0.44 -5.90 15.33
CA SER A 522 0.74 -4.74 14.49
C SER A 522 -0.43 -3.74 14.42
N GLY A 523 -1.67 -4.26 14.38
CA GLY A 523 -2.88 -3.47 14.20
C GLY A 523 -3.22 -3.24 12.73
N ILE A 524 -4.49 -2.88 12.51
CA ILE A 524 -5.04 -2.50 11.20
C ILE A 524 -4.89 -0.98 10.99
N PHE A 525 -5.01 -0.19 12.06
CA PHE A 525 -4.87 1.26 11.95
C PHE A 525 -3.39 1.68 11.98
N HIS A 526 -2.94 2.27 10.88
CA HIS A 526 -1.61 2.83 10.69
C HIS A 526 -1.67 4.13 9.88
N ASP A 527 -0.61 4.94 9.95
CA ASP A 527 -0.45 6.09 9.06
C ASP A 527 -0.17 5.61 7.64
N ARG A 528 -0.98 6.05 6.68
CA ARG A 528 -0.83 5.67 5.26
C ARG A 528 0.29 6.44 4.59
N GLN A 529 1.16 5.73 3.87
CA GLN A 529 2.23 6.33 3.06
C GLN A 529 1.73 6.63 1.64
N VAL A 530 1.05 7.77 1.49
CA VAL A 530 0.55 8.25 0.19
C VAL A 530 1.18 9.59 -0.12
N PHE A 531 1.79 9.69 -1.30
CA PHE A 531 2.40 10.92 -1.79
C PHE A 531 1.48 11.59 -2.79
N TYR A 532 1.31 12.90 -2.63
CA TYR A 532 0.50 13.72 -3.52
C TYR A 532 1.40 14.64 -4.33
N SER A 533 1.25 14.63 -5.65
CA SER A 533 1.87 15.67 -6.45
C SER A 533 1.17 17.01 -6.19
N PRO A 534 1.89 18.14 -6.35
CA PRO A 534 1.21 19.41 -6.55
C PRO A 534 0.46 19.41 -7.90
N ALA A 535 -0.23 20.50 -8.20
CA ALA A 535 -0.70 20.77 -9.55
C ALA A 535 0.52 20.99 -10.47
N LEU A 536 0.62 20.15 -11.49
CA LEU A 536 1.67 20.10 -12.51
C LEU A 536 1.09 20.46 -13.89
N GLY A 537 1.97 20.59 -14.88
CA GLY A 537 1.59 20.99 -16.24
C GLY A 537 1.81 22.49 -16.47
N CYS A 538 1.99 22.88 -17.73
CA CYS A 538 2.08 24.29 -18.13
C CYS A 538 0.87 25.12 -17.62
N ASN A 539 -0.31 24.49 -17.53
CA ASN A 539 -1.56 25.11 -17.08
C ASN A 539 -1.90 24.82 -15.60
N LYS A 540 -1.08 24.03 -14.89
CA LYS A 540 -1.33 23.59 -13.49
C LYS A 540 -2.69 22.92 -13.29
N ASP A 541 -3.08 22.09 -14.24
CA ASP A 541 -4.36 21.38 -14.31
C ASP A 541 -4.20 19.85 -14.20
N LYS A 542 -2.97 19.36 -14.08
CA LYS A 542 -2.64 17.94 -14.03
C LYS A 542 -2.05 17.54 -12.68
N TYR A 543 -2.30 16.31 -12.27
CA TYR A 543 -1.73 15.71 -11.07
C TYR A 543 -1.10 14.38 -11.43
N LEU A 544 -0.13 13.94 -10.65
CA LEU A 544 0.49 12.63 -10.74
C LEU A 544 0.14 11.83 -9.48
N ARG A 545 -0.33 10.61 -9.69
CA ARG A 545 -0.60 9.63 -8.63
C ARG A 545 0.26 8.39 -8.89
N GLN A 546 0.72 7.71 -7.84
CA GLN A 546 1.39 6.41 -8.06
C GLN A 546 0.45 5.41 -8.73
N ARG A 547 0.90 4.81 -9.82
CA ARG A 547 0.13 3.90 -10.66
C ARG A 547 -0.35 2.68 -9.88
N LEU A 548 0.44 2.15 -8.94
CA LEU A 548 -0.01 1.06 -8.07
C LEU A 548 -1.32 1.37 -7.33
N LEU A 549 -1.66 2.63 -7.04
CA LEU A 549 -2.90 2.96 -6.33
C LEU A 549 -4.16 2.68 -7.18
N ARG A 550 -3.97 2.40 -8.46
CA ARG A 550 -5.02 2.01 -9.40
C ARG A 550 -4.74 0.64 -10.00
N TRP A 551 -3.49 0.34 -10.33
CA TRP A 551 -3.16 -0.75 -11.26
C TRP A 551 -2.62 -2.02 -10.61
N THR A 552 -2.02 -1.94 -9.42
CA THR A 552 -1.53 -3.12 -8.68
C THR A 552 -2.22 -3.11 -7.33
N SER A 553 -3.16 -4.03 -7.10
CA SER A 553 -3.93 -4.00 -5.85
C SER A 553 -3.08 -4.15 -4.59
N GLN A 554 -1.77 -4.45 -4.72
CA GLN A 554 -0.81 -4.76 -3.66
C GLN A 554 -1.20 -5.99 -2.82
N ILE A 555 -2.45 -6.45 -2.92
CA ILE A 555 -3.00 -7.63 -2.25
C ILE A 555 -2.11 -8.84 -2.52
N GLU A 556 -1.71 -9.09 -3.76
CA GLU A 556 -0.89 -10.26 -4.13
C GLU A 556 0.53 -10.25 -3.55
N GLU A 557 1.01 -9.11 -3.04
CA GLU A 557 2.34 -8.96 -2.44
C GLU A 557 2.30 -9.01 -0.89
N THR A 558 1.11 -9.16 -0.28
CA THR A 558 0.96 -9.11 1.16
C THR A 558 1.27 -10.46 1.83
N PRO A 559 1.57 -10.49 3.14
CA PRO A 559 1.74 -11.73 3.89
C PRO A 559 0.51 -12.68 3.83
N LEU A 560 -0.69 -12.16 3.57
CA LEU A 560 -1.93 -12.96 3.46
C LEU A 560 -2.05 -13.64 2.10
N ALA A 561 -1.63 -13.00 1.00
CA ALA A 561 -1.76 -13.58 -0.33
C ALA A 561 -0.88 -14.82 -0.59
N GLY A 562 0.16 -15.03 0.22
CA GLY A 562 1.00 -16.22 0.15
C GLY A 562 0.42 -17.46 0.85
N ARG A 563 -0.77 -17.37 1.45
CA ARG A 563 -1.31 -18.40 2.35
C ARG A 563 -2.59 -19.03 1.85
N GLY A 564 -2.60 -20.35 1.80
CA GLY A 564 -3.66 -21.13 1.16
C GLY A 564 -5.04 -20.92 1.79
N TRP A 565 -5.13 -20.89 3.12
CA TRP A 565 -6.42 -20.71 3.81
C TRP A 565 -6.98 -19.32 3.57
N GLU A 566 -6.17 -18.28 3.70
CA GLU A 566 -6.53 -16.89 3.49
C GLU A 566 -6.97 -16.63 2.03
N ILE A 567 -6.34 -17.31 1.05
CA ILE A 567 -6.82 -17.31 -0.33
C ILE A 567 -8.24 -17.90 -0.44
N VAL A 568 -8.50 -19.03 0.23
CA VAL A 568 -9.84 -19.67 0.24
C VAL A 568 -10.87 -18.78 0.92
N GLU A 569 -10.52 -18.14 2.04
CA GLU A 569 -11.35 -17.15 2.74
C GLU A 569 -11.76 -16.01 1.80
N ARG A 570 -10.79 -15.45 1.06
CA ARG A 570 -11.02 -14.43 0.03
C ARG A 570 -11.94 -14.93 -1.10
N MET A 571 -11.77 -16.18 -1.55
CA MET A 571 -12.61 -16.74 -2.62
C MET A 571 -14.06 -16.96 -2.18
N LEU A 572 -14.28 -17.32 -0.91
CA LEU A 572 -15.61 -17.59 -0.36
C LEU A 572 -16.38 -16.32 -0.02
N ALA A 573 -15.71 -15.32 0.56
CA ALA A 573 -16.35 -14.11 1.07
C ALA A 573 -16.98 -13.27 -0.06
N PRO A 574 -18.29 -12.93 -0.04
CA PRO A 574 -18.94 -12.21 -1.14
C PRO A 574 -18.49 -10.75 -1.29
N ARG A 575 -18.03 -10.14 -0.19
CA ARG A 575 -17.58 -8.74 -0.11
C ARG A 575 -16.36 -8.65 0.78
N ILE A 576 -15.36 -7.91 0.33
CA ILE A 576 -14.09 -7.79 1.04
C ILE A 576 -13.65 -6.34 1.07
N LEU A 577 -13.31 -5.87 2.27
CA LEU A 577 -12.58 -4.64 2.48
C LEU A 577 -11.12 -5.01 2.77
N HIS A 578 -10.26 -4.82 1.79
CA HIS A 578 -8.81 -4.96 1.96
C HIS A 578 -8.24 -3.66 2.53
N VAL A 579 -7.63 -3.75 3.71
CA VAL A 579 -6.94 -2.63 4.35
C VAL A 579 -5.44 -2.74 4.10
N THR A 580 -4.97 -2.05 3.06
CA THR A 580 -3.56 -2.08 2.63
C THR A 580 -2.75 -0.93 3.26
N ARG A 581 -1.41 -0.99 3.09
CA ARG A 581 -0.48 0.06 3.55
C ARG A 581 -0.74 1.46 2.99
N ARG A 582 -1.46 1.58 1.87
CA ARG A 582 -1.63 2.86 1.15
C ARG A 582 -3.08 3.28 0.97
N GLN A 583 -4.01 2.33 0.89
CA GLN A 583 -5.41 2.62 0.63
C GLN A 583 -6.36 1.49 1.06
N LEU A 584 -7.65 1.82 1.14
CA LEU A 584 -8.74 0.86 1.19
C LEU A 584 -9.07 0.37 -0.22
N ILE A 585 -9.32 -0.93 -0.36
CA ILE A 585 -9.75 -1.55 -1.62
C ILE A 585 -10.97 -2.41 -1.33
N TRP A 586 -12.04 -2.19 -2.08
CA TRP A 586 -13.24 -3.01 -2.05
C TRP A 586 -13.18 -4.06 -3.16
N GLU A 587 -13.51 -5.30 -2.82
CA GLU A 587 -13.66 -6.40 -3.76
C GLU A 587 -15.05 -7.03 -3.62
N CYS A 588 -15.77 -7.17 -4.73
CA CYS A 588 -17.01 -7.95 -4.82
C CYS A 588 -17.12 -8.65 -6.18
N ALA A 589 -18.19 -9.42 -6.42
CA ALA A 589 -18.37 -10.15 -7.69
C ALA A 589 -18.40 -9.25 -8.94
N SER A 590 -18.72 -7.96 -8.80
CA SER A 590 -18.69 -6.99 -9.91
C SER A 590 -17.31 -6.39 -10.18
N GLY A 591 -16.31 -6.63 -9.32
CA GLY A 591 -14.94 -6.15 -9.50
C GLY A 591 -14.38 -5.39 -8.29
N PHE A 592 -13.40 -4.53 -8.57
CA PHE A 592 -12.66 -3.77 -7.56
C PHE A 592 -13.02 -2.29 -7.57
N GLN A 593 -13.00 -1.68 -6.38
CA GLN A 593 -13.02 -0.24 -6.21
C GLN A 593 -11.85 0.16 -5.31
N PHE A 594 -11.14 1.22 -5.72
CA PHE A 594 -9.95 1.70 -5.04
C PHE A 594 -10.25 3.06 -4.44
N GLU A 595 -9.90 3.30 -3.18
CA GLU A 595 -10.11 4.61 -2.54
C GLU A 595 -9.45 5.76 -3.31
N ALA A 596 -8.31 5.50 -3.95
CA ALA A 596 -7.58 6.47 -4.73
C ALA A 596 -8.21 6.80 -6.09
N SER A 597 -9.19 6.02 -6.58
CA SER A 597 -9.74 6.12 -7.95
C SER A 597 -11.27 6.11 -7.96
N GLY A 598 -11.87 6.87 -8.89
CA GLY A 598 -13.32 6.79 -9.13
C GLY A 598 -13.72 5.69 -10.11
N ILE A 599 -12.75 4.99 -10.70
CA ILE A 599 -12.97 4.06 -11.79
C ILE A 599 -13.09 2.64 -11.20
N VAL A 600 -14.23 2.01 -11.46
CA VAL A 600 -14.45 0.59 -11.10
C VAL A 600 -13.70 -0.29 -12.09
N ASP A 601 -12.91 -1.23 -11.57
CA ASP A 601 -12.25 -2.25 -12.39
C ASP A 601 -13.14 -3.50 -12.49
N LYS A 602 -13.66 -3.76 -13.70
CA LYS A 602 -14.58 -4.87 -14.01
C LYS A 602 -13.88 -6.09 -14.66
N GLY A 603 -12.57 -6.03 -14.90
CA GLY A 603 -11.75 -7.17 -15.36
C GLY A 603 -11.65 -7.45 -16.86
N ARG A 604 -10.45 -7.20 -17.43
CA ARG A 604 -9.61 -8.05 -18.33
C ARG A 604 -8.61 -7.15 -19.08
N GLY A 605 -7.32 -7.25 -18.77
CA GLY A 605 -6.28 -7.20 -19.80
C GLY A 605 -5.93 -5.86 -20.47
N SER A 606 -5.78 -4.78 -19.71
CA SER A 606 -4.68 -3.81 -19.91
C SER A 606 -4.47 -2.98 -18.65
N GLY A 607 -4.45 -3.69 -17.51
CA GLY A 607 -4.08 -3.21 -16.19
C GLY A 607 -5.26 -2.94 -15.23
N GLN A 608 -4.92 -2.83 -13.93
CA GLN A 608 -5.74 -3.00 -12.74
C GLN A 608 -5.93 -4.50 -12.47
N SER A 609 -5.16 -4.98 -11.48
CA SER A 609 -5.02 -6.38 -11.04
C SER A 609 -4.86 -7.42 -12.17
N ARG A 610 -3.63 -7.87 -12.45
CA ARG A 610 -3.35 -9.06 -13.30
C ARG A 610 -3.76 -10.35 -12.58
N GLN A 611 -5.01 -10.43 -12.13
CA GLN A 611 -5.47 -11.52 -11.30
C GLN A 611 -5.69 -12.78 -12.12
N ARG A 612 -5.16 -13.89 -11.60
CA ARG A 612 -5.53 -15.25 -12.01
C ARG A 612 -6.96 -15.58 -11.60
N TYR A 613 -7.41 -15.01 -10.47
CA TYR A 613 -8.75 -15.19 -9.91
C TYR A 613 -9.72 -14.13 -10.41
N VAL A 614 -10.93 -14.52 -10.81
CA VAL A 614 -11.99 -13.58 -11.18
C VAL A 614 -13.22 -13.90 -10.35
N LYS A 615 -13.46 -13.11 -9.31
CA LYS A 615 -14.54 -13.35 -8.34
C LYS A 615 -15.91 -13.44 -9.00
N GLY A 616 -16.20 -12.58 -9.99
CA GLY A 616 -17.47 -12.60 -10.72
C GLY A 616 -17.77 -13.90 -11.49
N VAL A 617 -16.74 -14.69 -11.82
CA VAL A 617 -16.92 -16.01 -12.46
C VAL A 617 -17.26 -17.09 -11.42
N VAL A 618 -16.73 -16.98 -10.21
CA VAL A 618 -16.85 -18.02 -9.17
C VAL A 618 -18.02 -17.77 -8.23
N GLN A 619 -18.23 -16.53 -7.80
CA GLN A 619 -19.24 -16.16 -6.79
C GLN A 619 -20.66 -16.63 -7.11
N PRO A 620 -21.15 -16.59 -8.38
CA PRO A 620 -22.49 -17.08 -8.69
C PRO A 620 -22.72 -18.56 -8.32
N TYR A 621 -21.69 -19.40 -8.34
CA TYR A 621 -21.80 -20.81 -7.97
C TYR A 621 -21.79 -21.02 -6.46
N ILE A 622 -21.09 -20.15 -5.72
CA ILE A 622 -21.08 -20.13 -4.26
C ILE A 622 -22.44 -19.63 -3.74
N ASP A 623 -22.95 -18.52 -4.27
CA ASP A 623 -24.18 -17.87 -3.79
C ASP A 623 -25.43 -18.73 -4.02
N ARG A 624 -25.51 -19.49 -5.12
CA ARG A 624 -26.64 -20.40 -5.43
C ARG A 624 -26.85 -21.46 -4.35
N VAL A 625 -25.75 -21.96 -3.77
CA VAL A 625 -25.79 -22.94 -2.67
C VAL A 625 -26.55 -22.37 -1.48
N PHE A 626 -26.25 -21.13 -1.12
CA PHE A 626 -26.79 -20.49 0.06
C PHE A 626 -28.18 -19.88 -0.15
N GLN A 627 -28.62 -19.69 -1.40
CA GLN A 627 -29.98 -19.28 -1.74
C GLN A 627 -30.97 -20.45 -1.82
N GLY A 628 -30.54 -21.68 -1.51
CA GLY A 628 -31.39 -22.87 -1.58
C GLY A 628 -31.81 -23.24 -3.01
N GLN A 629 -31.02 -22.83 -4.01
CA GLN A 629 -31.30 -23.06 -5.44
C GLN A 629 -30.61 -24.32 -5.99
N ILE A 630 -30.06 -25.18 -5.12
CA ILE A 630 -29.53 -26.49 -5.52
C ILE A 630 -30.70 -27.48 -5.54
N LYS A 631 -30.97 -28.06 -6.72
CA LYS A 631 -31.82 -29.25 -6.83
C LYS A 631 -31.14 -30.38 -6.05
N GLU A 632 -31.87 -31.09 -5.17
CA GLU A 632 -31.31 -32.22 -4.42
C GLU A 632 -30.59 -33.20 -5.35
N VAL A 633 -29.44 -33.70 -4.90
CA VAL A 633 -28.65 -34.74 -5.59
C VAL A 633 -29.49 -36.01 -5.66
N GLY A 634 -30.26 -36.16 -6.74
CA GLY A 634 -31.23 -37.24 -6.91
C GLY A 634 -32.36 -36.92 -7.88
N ASP A 635 -32.66 -35.63 -8.12
CA ASP A 635 -33.76 -35.20 -9.02
C ASP A 635 -33.27 -34.81 -10.43
N VAL A 636 -32.16 -35.40 -10.88
CA VAL A 636 -31.57 -35.14 -12.21
C VAL A 636 -32.34 -35.93 -13.28
N GLY A 637 -33.59 -35.53 -13.50
CA GLY A 637 -34.41 -35.95 -14.64
C GLY A 637 -34.36 -34.97 -15.83
N GLU A 638 -33.66 -33.84 -15.71
CA GLU A 638 -33.52 -32.83 -16.78
C GLU A 638 -32.06 -32.75 -17.26
N GLU A 639 -31.87 -32.70 -18.58
CA GLU A 639 -30.57 -32.46 -19.23
C GLU A 639 -29.91 -31.20 -18.65
N VAL A 640 -28.82 -31.37 -17.89
CA VAL A 640 -28.01 -30.25 -17.43
C VAL A 640 -27.39 -29.58 -18.65
N ASP A 641 -27.68 -28.30 -18.84
CA ASP A 641 -27.11 -27.49 -19.91
C ASP A 641 -25.57 -27.54 -19.89
N VAL A 642 -24.99 -28.01 -20.99
CA VAL A 642 -23.54 -28.20 -21.17
C VAL A 642 -22.79 -26.89 -20.93
N SER A 643 -23.38 -25.74 -21.30
CA SER A 643 -22.73 -24.44 -21.13
C SER A 643 -22.55 -24.07 -19.65
N THR A 644 -23.55 -24.37 -18.83
CA THR A 644 -23.51 -24.16 -17.38
C THR A 644 -22.45 -25.04 -16.70
N ARG A 645 -22.32 -26.31 -17.11
CA ARG A 645 -21.29 -27.21 -16.57
C ARG A 645 -19.87 -26.73 -16.92
N VAL A 646 -19.64 -26.30 -18.16
CA VAL A 646 -18.34 -25.78 -18.61
C VAL A 646 -17.95 -24.52 -17.83
N ALA A 647 -18.88 -23.58 -17.66
CA ALA A 647 -18.63 -22.35 -16.91
C ALA A 647 -18.33 -22.63 -15.42
N ARG A 648 -18.93 -23.68 -14.84
CA ARG A 648 -18.62 -24.14 -13.47
C ARG A 648 -17.24 -24.80 -13.37
N LEU A 649 -16.83 -25.59 -14.36
CA LEU A 649 -15.47 -26.14 -14.43
C LEU A 649 -14.43 -25.03 -14.58
N GLU A 650 -14.70 -24.00 -15.39
CA GLU A 650 -13.85 -22.81 -15.47
C GLU A 650 -13.69 -22.15 -14.09
N ALA A 651 -14.78 -22.01 -13.32
CA ALA A 651 -14.72 -21.47 -11.97
C ALA A 651 -13.82 -22.32 -11.05
N TRP A 652 -13.92 -23.65 -11.11
CA TRP A 652 -13.02 -24.56 -10.37
C TRP A 652 -11.55 -24.36 -10.75
N HIS A 653 -11.23 -24.33 -12.05
CA HIS A 653 -9.87 -24.15 -12.53
C HIS A 653 -9.28 -22.78 -12.13
N ARG A 654 -10.10 -21.71 -12.10
CA ARG A 654 -9.69 -20.41 -11.56
C ARG A 654 -9.38 -20.44 -10.06
N CYS A 655 -10.14 -21.22 -9.29
CA CYS A 655 -9.82 -21.44 -7.87
C CYS A 655 -8.50 -22.18 -7.71
N VAL A 656 -8.26 -23.25 -8.48
CA VAL A 656 -6.99 -24.00 -8.45
C VAL A 656 -5.80 -23.11 -8.81
N ASP A 657 -5.88 -22.36 -9.91
CA ASP A 657 -4.82 -21.46 -10.37
C ASP A 657 -4.42 -20.44 -9.30
N ALA A 658 -5.42 -19.83 -8.66
CA ALA A 658 -5.18 -18.81 -7.65
C ALA A 658 -4.78 -19.39 -6.29
N PHE A 659 -5.30 -20.55 -5.89
CA PHE A 659 -4.85 -21.22 -4.66
C PHE A 659 -3.41 -21.71 -4.77
N SER A 660 -2.98 -22.17 -5.96
CA SER A 660 -1.64 -22.70 -6.19
C SER A 660 -0.50 -21.70 -6.00
N THR A 661 -0.77 -20.39 -5.99
CA THR A 661 0.23 -19.36 -5.70
C THR A 661 0.59 -19.31 -4.22
N GLY A 662 -0.29 -19.81 -3.35
CA GLY A 662 -0.11 -19.82 -1.91
C GLY A 662 0.48 -21.13 -1.38
N SER A 663 0.81 -21.10 -0.09
CA SER A 663 1.30 -22.24 0.68
C SER A 663 0.38 -22.53 1.87
N VAL A 664 0.23 -23.80 2.21
CA VAL A 664 -0.50 -24.22 3.42
C VAL A 664 0.48 -24.49 4.55
N SER A 665 0.12 -24.11 5.78
CA SER A 665 0.98 -24.31 6.97
C SER A 665 1.30 -25.79 7.23
N VAL A 666 0.35 -26.68 6.91
CA VAL A 666 0.51 -28.13 6.97
C VAL A 666 0.52 -28.62 5.51
N PRO A 667 1.68 -29.07 4.97
CA PRO A 667 1.80 -29.41 3.55
C PRO A 667 0.77 -30.42 3.05
N SER A 668 0.36 -31.39 3.89
CA SER A 668 -0.63 -32.41 3.52
C SER A 668 -2.05 -31.87 3.37
N ASP A 669 -2.38 -30.72 3.96
CA ASP A 669 -3.73 -30.14 3.99
C ASP A 669 -4.14 -29.46 2.67
N LYS A 670 -3.34 -29.58 1.61
CA LYS A 670 -3.56 -28.84 0.36
C LYS A 670 -4.94 -29.10 -0.26
N LEU A 671 -5.38 -30.36 -0.31
CA LEU A 671 -6.74 -30.72 -0.78
C LEU A 671 -7.81 -30.33 0.25
N LEU A 672 -7.52 -30.53 1.54
CA LEU A 672 -8.42 -30.17 2.64
C LEU A 672 -8.76 -28.66 2.65
N ALA A 673 -7.77 -27.81 2.39
CA ALA A 673 -7.95 -26.37 2.31
C ALA A 673 -8.89 -25.95 1.17
N MET A 674 -8.87 -26.68 0.05
CA MET A 674 -9.74 -26.44 -1.11
C MET A 674 -11.11 -27.13 -0.99
N ALA A 675 -11.28 -28.04 -0.04
CA ALA A 675 -12.53 -28.77 0.18
C ALA A 675 -13.77 -27.87 0.34
N PRO A 676 -13.72 -26.72 1.04
CA PRO A 676 -14.88 -25.82 1.15
C PRO A 676 -15.35 -25.32 -0.23
N LEU A 677 -14.41 -24.97 -1.11
CA LEU A 677 -14.71 -24.53 -2.48
C LEU A 677 -15.20 -25.69 -3.34
N ALA A 678 -14.59 -26.87 -3.23
CA ALA A 678 -15.03 -28.06 -3.97
C ALA A 678 -16.48 -28.43 -3.63
N ALA A 679 -16.84 -28.35 -2.35
CA ALA A 679 -18.17 -28.66 -1.86
C ALA A 679 -19.24 -27.69 -2.37
N VAL A 680 -18.95 -26.38 -2.46
CA VAL A 680 -19.94 -25.39 -2.94
C VAL A 680 -19.99 -25.25 -4.45
N ILE A 681 -18.86 -25.47 -5.15
CA ILE A 681 -18.83 -25.39 -6.61
C ILE A 681 -19.56 -26.60 -7.22
N ASN A 682 -19.48 -27.76 -6.59
CA ASN A 682 -20.12 -28.97 -7.07
C ASN A 682 -21.61 -29.03 -6.70
N ASP A 683 -22.48 -29.08 -7.71
CA ASP A 683 -23.92 -29.35 -7.53
C ASP A 683 -24.30 -30.80 -7.89
N GLY A 684 -23.30 -31.67 -8.08
CA GLY A 684 -23.47 -33.03 -8.58
C GLY A 684 -23.21 -33.18 -10.09
N SER A 685 -23.18 -32.09 -10.87
CA SER A 685 -22.97 -32.16 -12.32
C SER A 685 -21.51 -32.40 -12.74
N LEU A 686 -20.56 -32.24 -11.82
CA LEU A 686 -19.12 -32.39 -12.08
C LEU A 686 -18.64 -33.85 -11.94
N GLY A 687 -19.54 -34.74 -11.52
CA GLY A 687 -19.20 -36.13 -11.22
C GLY A 687 -18.36 -36.27 -9.95
N GLU A 688 -17.66 -37.39 -9.82
CA GLU A 688 -16.85 -37.71 -8.65
C GLU A 688 -15.59 -36.84 -8.55
N TYR A 689 -15.21 -36.51 -7.31
CA TYR A 689 -14.00 -35.76 -6.98
C TYR A 689 -12.82 -36.72 -6.83
N ILE A 690 -11.79 -36.52 -7.66
CA ILE A 690 -10.67 -37.44 -7.80
C ILE A 690 -9.39 -36.66 -7.47
N ALA A 691 -9.05 -36.55 -6.18
CA ALA A 691 -7.82 -35.92 -5.69
C ALA A 691 -7.53 -34.51 -6.25
N GLY A 692 -8.52 -33.61 -6.28
CA GLY A 692 -8.33 -32.24 -6.78
C GLY A 692 -8.86 -31.97 -8.19
N ILE A 693 -9.33 -32.99 -8.89
CA ILE A 693 -9.93 -32.86 -10.23
C ILE A 693 -11.28 -33.58 -10.29
N TRP A 694 -12.04 -33.36 -11.36
CA TRP A 694 -13.40 -33.90 -11.52
C TRP A 694 -13.43 -34.99 -12.59
N SER A 695 -14.13 -36.09 -12.31
CA SER A 695 -14.27 -37.22 -13.26
C SER A 695 -14.90 -36.81 -14.60
N SER A 696 -15.80 -35.82 -14.61
CA SER A 696 -16.42 -35.31 -15.84
C SER A 696 -15.47 -34.49 -16.71
N ASP A 697 -14.29 -34.10 -16.17
CA ASP A 697 -13.36 -33.16 -16.77
C ASP A 697 -11.91 -33.66 -16.74
N ILE A 698 -11.73 -34.97 -16.93
CA ILE A 698 -10.43 -35.63 -16.77
C ILE A 698 -9.32 -35.03 -17.65
N ALA A 699 -9.64 -34.58 -18.87
CA ALA A 699 -8.65 -34.01 -19.78
C ALA A 699 -8.08 -32.70 -19.21
N PHE A 700 -8.93 -31.71 -18.92
CA PHE A 700 -8.47 -30.43 -18.36
C PHE A 700 -8.00 -30.54 -16.91
N GLY A 701 -8.57 -31.46 -16.13
CA GLY A 701 -8.09 -31.79 -14.79
C GLY A 701 -6.61 -32.20 -14.78
N LEU A 702 -6.18 -32.97 -15.79
CA LEU A 702 -4.77 -33.37 -15.96
C LEU A 702 -3.91 -32.29 -16.67
N GLY A 703 -4.56 -31.40 -17.42
CA GLY A 703 -3.94 -30.35 -18.23
C GLY A 703 -3.57 -29.10 -17.45
N TRP A 704 -2.69 -29.23 -16.47
CA TRP A 704 -2.09 -28.08 -15.76
C TRP A 704 -0.59 -27.99 -16.05
N SER A 705 -0.02 -26.79 -15.96
CA SER A 705 1.40 -26.52 -16.25
C SER A 705 1.97 -25.39 -15.40
N ARG A 706 3.30 -25.29 -15.30
CA ARG A 706 3.96 -24.15 -14.65
C ARG A 706 4.12 -22.96 -15.61
N PRO A 707 3.66 -21.74 -15.25
CA PRO A 707 3.77 -20.57 -16.14
C PRO A 707 5.14 -19.87 -16.07
N TYR A 708 5.82 -19.88 -14.92
CA TYR A 708 7.10 -19.16 -14.74
C TYR A 708 8.14 -19.92 -13.91
N GLY A 709 7.77 -20.44 -12.72
CA GLY A 709 8.71 -21.03 -11.76
C GLY A 709 8.61 -22.55 -11.65
N ILE A 710 9.73 -23.22 -11.32
CA ILE A 710 9.79 -24.67 -11.08
C ILE A 710 8.83 -25.07 -9.96
N LEU A 711 8.16 -26.20 -10.13
CA LEU A 711 7.31 -26.80 -9.11
C LEU A 711 8.16 -27.71 -8.22
N ARG A 712 7.92 -27.66 -6.92
CA ARG A 712 8.64 -28.50 -5.95
C ARG A 712 7.79 -29.73 -5.62
N PRO A 713 8.35 -30.94 -5.62
CA PRO A 713 7.64 -32.09 -5.09
C PRO A 713 7.27 -31.86 -3.61
N ALA A 714 6.10 -32.36 -3.19
CA ALA A 714 5.77 -32.37 -1.76
C ALA A 714 6.77 -33.26 -0.99
N PRO A 715 7.23 -32.84 0.21
CA PRO A 715 8.19 -33.62 1.00
C PRO A 715 7.61 -34.95 1.50
N GLU A 716 6.29 -35.02 1.67
CA GLU A 716 5.54 -36.21 2.05
C GLU A 716 4.42 -36.44 1.02
N TYR A 717 4.03 -37.70 0.83
CA TYR A 717 2.93 -38.04 -0.06
C TYR A 717 1.64 -37.37 0.43
N ARG A 718 0.97 -36.61 -0.45
CA ARG A 718 -0.33 -35.98 -0.17
C ARG A 718 -1.34 -36.08 -1.30
N ALA A 719 -0.87 -36.35 -2.53
CA ALA A 719 -1.71 -36.54 -3.71
C ALA A 719 -0.93 -37.29 -4.81
N PRO A 720 -1.62 -38.00 -5.71
CA PRO A 720 -1.03 -38.65 -6.90
C PRO A 720 -0.30 -37.68 -7.82
N THR A 721 0.71 -38.13 -8.58
CA THR A 721 1.60 -37.23 -9.38
C THR A 721 0.85 -36.46 -10.48
N TRP A 722 -0.27 -36.99 -10.93
CA TRP A 722 -1.13 -36.37 -11.93
C TRP A 722 -2.03 -35.26 -11.37
N SER A 723 -2.19 -35.18 -10.04
CA SER A 723 -2.92 -34.10 -9.38
C SER A 723 -2.05 -32.87 -9.21
N TRP A 724 -2.61 -31.68 -9.48
CA TRP A 724 -1.97 -30.39 -9.19
C TRP A 724 -1.62 -30.22 -7.69
N ALA A 725 -2.29 -30.97 -6.81
CA ALA A 725 -2.01 -30.94 -5.39
C ALA A 725 -0.72 -31.68 -5.01
N SER A 726 -0.12 -32.48 -5.89
CA SER A 726 1.14 -33.22 -5.60
C SER A 726 2.38 -32.34 -5.51
N VAL A 727 2.31 -31.11 -6.00
CA VAL A 727 3.45 -30.20 -6.13
C VAL A 727 3.20 -28.86 -5.43
N ASP A 728 4.25 -28.18 -5.01
CA ASP A 728 4.22 -26.81 -4.50
C ASP A 728 4.71 -25.82 -5.56
N GLY A 729 4.03 -24.68 -5.64
CA GLY A 729 4.28 -23.66 -6.64
C GLY A 729 3.09 -23.42 -7.54
N THR A 730 3.19 -22.32 -8.27
CA THR A 730 2.12 -21.78 -9.08
C THR A 730 1.86 -22.64 -10.32
N VAL A 731 0.64 -23.16 -10.45
CA VAL A 731 0.17 -23.85 -11.66
C VAL A 731 -0.76 -22.95 -12.47
N SER A 732 -0.97 -23.32 -13.73
CA SER A 732 -2.05 -22.77 -14.55
C SER A 732 -2.73 -23.85 -15.38
N SER A 733 -4.06 -23.86 -15.30
CA SER A 733 -4.92 -24.78 -16.02
C SER A 733 -5.02 -24.42 -17.50
N HIS A 734 -4.86 -25.43 -18.36
CA HIS A 734 -5.03 -25.30 -19.80
C HIS A 734 -6.46 -24.89 -20.15
N ALA A 735 -7.46 -25.24 -19.33
CA ALA A 735 -8.86 -24.85 -19.50
C ALA A 735 -9.09 -23.33 -19.61
N LEU A 736 -8.19 -22.51 -19.03
CA LEU A 736 -8.34 -21.05 -19.04
C LEU A 736 -7.80 -20.38 -20.30
N TYR A 737 -7.06 -21.12 -21.14
CA TYR A 737 -6.50 -20.64 -22.41
C TYR A 737 -7.37 -21.00 -23.62
N TRP A 738 -8.25 -22.00 -23.48
CA TRP A 738 -9.16 -22.45 -24.52
C TRP A 738 -10.56 -21.85 -24.35
N PRO A 739 -11.22 -21.38 -25.42
CA PRO A 739 -12.55 -20.81 -25.30
C PRO A 739 -13.62 -21.90 -25.03
N GLN A 740 -14.66 -21.56 -24.29
CA GLN A 740 -15.72 -22.48 -23.83
C GLN A 740 -16.48 -23.17 -24.99
N ASP A 741 -16.45 -22.58 -26.19
CA ASP A 741 -17.07 -23.07 -27.42
C ASP A 741 -16.27 -24.19 -28.10
N LEU A 742 -15.00 -24.41 -27.75
CA LEU A 742 -14.19 -25.46 -28.37
C LEU A 742 -14.73 -26.87 -28.10
N MET A 743 -15.25 -27.11 -26.89
CA MET A 743 -15.94 -28.36 -26.58
C MET A 743 -17.23 -28.53 -27.41
N GLN A 744 -17.88 -27.43 -27.77
CA GLN A 744 -19.07 -27.44 -28.64
C GLN A 744 -18.69 -27.63 -30.11
N GLU A 745 -17.56 -27.09 -30.57
CA GLU A 745 -17.06 -27.28 -31.93
C GLU A 745 -16.52 -28.69 -32.14
N HIS A 746 -15.77 -29.25 -31.18
CA HIS A 746 -15.33 -30.65 -31.23
C HIS A 746 -16.51 -31.63 -31.20
N ALA A 747 -17.64 -31.26 -30.60
CA ALA A 747 -18.86 -32.06 -30.68
C ALA A 747 -19.46 -32.12 -32.10
N LYS A 748 -19.11 -31.16 -33.00
CA LYS A 748 -19.55 -31.14 -34.40
C LYS A 748 -18.74 -32.10 -35.29
N ASP A 749 -17.46 -32.33 -34.99
CA ASP A 749 -16.65 -33.39 -35.61
C ASP A 749 -16.20 -34.45 -34.58
N PRO A 750 -17.02 -35.49 -34.35
CA PRO A 750 -16.70 -36.54 -33.42
C PRO A 750 -15.56 -37.46 -33.88
N SER A 751 -15.01 -37.31 -35.09
CA SER A 751 -13.92 -38.17 -35.58
C SER A 751 -12.59 -37.83 -34.88
N TRP A 752 -12.27 -36.54 -34.75
CA TRP A 752 -11.10 -36.06 -34.03
C TRP A 752 -11.14 -36.45 -32.55
N LEU A 753 -12.27 -36.20 -31.88
CA LEU A 753 -12.47 -36.60 -30.49
C LEU A 753 -12.34 -38.12 -30.32
N ARG A 754 -12.95 -38.92 -31.20
CA ARG A 754 -12.82 -40.38 -31.13
C ARG A 754 -11.39 -40.86 -31.32
N LYS A 755 -10.58 -40.15 -32.10
CA LYS A 755 -9.17 -40.50 -32.29
C LYS A 755 -8.33 -40.05 -31.10
N TYR A 756 -8.46 -38.82 -30.64
CA TYR A 756 -7.49 -38.19 -29.73
C TYR A 756 -7.94 -37.99 -28.29
N GLN A 757 -9.23 -37.83 -28.04
CA GLN A 757 -9.74 -37.44 -26.73
C GLN A 757 -9.36 -38.43 -25.64
N LEU A 758 -8.82 -37.88 -24.55
CA LEU A 758 -8.54 -38.57 -23.29
C LEU A 758 -9.85 -38.93 -22.60
N ARG A 759 -9.98 -40.19 -22.17
CA ARG A 759 -11.16 -40.71 -21.48
C ARG A 759 -10.76 -41.36 -20.16
N LEU A 760 -11.55 -41.13 -19.13
CA LEU A 760 -11.45 -41.86 -17.88
C LEU A 760 -12.10 -43.23 -18.05
N VAL A 761 -11.34 -44.31 -17.86
CA VAL A 761 -11.85 -45.69 -17.91
C VAL A 761 -12.36 -46.12 -16.54
N SER A 762 -11.54 -45.88 -15.51
CA SER A 762 -11.86 -46.13 -14.11
C SER A 762 -10.91 -45.35 -13.22
N HIS A 763 -11.24 -45.22 -11.94
CA HIS A 763 -10.34 -44.67 -10.93
C HIS A 763 -10.50 -45.43 -9.63
N HIS A 764 -9.48 -45.33 -8.78
CA HIS A 764 -9.48 -45.87 -7.43
C HIS A 764 -8.87 -44.82 -6.51
N ILE A 765 -9.67 -44.25 -5.61
CA ILE A 765 -9.24 -43.20 -4.69
C ILE A 765 -9.41 -43.72 -3.27
N THR A 766 -8.30 -43.83 -2.56
CA THR A 766 -8.27 -44.23 -1.16
C THR A 766 -8.16 -42.97 -0.31
N LEU A 767 -9.23 -42.65 0.40
CA LEU A 767 -9.27 -41.48 1.30
C LEU A 767 -8.69 -41.86 2.68
N ALA A 768 -7.99 -40.92 3.31
CA ALA A 768 -7.56 -41.09 4.70
C ALA A 768 -8.76 -41.13 5.67
N ASP A 769 -9.81 -40.37 5.35
CA ASP A 769 -11.09 -40.36 6.06
C ASP A 769 -12.23 -40.51 5.04
N PRO A 770 -12.95 -41.65 5.02
CA PRO A 770 -14.06 -41.89 4.10
C PRO A 770 -15.22 -40.89 4.22
N GLN A 771 -15.36 -40.18 5.35
CA GLN A 771 -16.39 -39.14 5.52
C GLN A 771 -16.01 -37.82 4.86
N ARG A 772 -14.75 -37.68 4.39
CA ARG A 772 -14.22 -36.45 3.78
C ARG A 772 -13.88 -36.68 2.32
N PRO A 773 -14.86 -36.61 1.40
CA PRO A 773 -14.65 -36.91 -0.03
C PRO A 773 -13.67 -35.96 -0.72
N TYR A 774 -13.44 -34.77 -0.16
CA TYR A 774 -12.52 -33.75 -0.67
C TYR A 774 -11.18 -33.69 0.10
N GLY A 775 -10.94 -34.64 1.02
CA GLY A 775 -9.83 -34.62 1.95
C GLY A 775 -8.53 -35.25 1.44
N HIS A 776 -7.72 -35.75 2.38
CA HIS A 776 -6.44 -36.40 2.07
C HIS A 776 -6.63 -37.71 1.30
N VAL A 777 -5.73 -37.93 0.36
CA VAL A 777 -5.68 -39.12 -0.50
C VAL A 777 -4.43 -39.92 -0.15
N LEU A 778 -4.54 -41.25 -0.14
CA LEU A 778 -3.45 -42.19 0.14
C LEU A 778 -2.80 -42.72 -1.14
N ASP A 779 -1.56 -43.19 -1.02
CA ASP A 779 -0.65 -43.62 -2.10
C ASP A 779 -1.15 -44.74 -3.02
N SER A 780 -2.08 -45.56 -2.54
CA SER A 780 -2.78 -46.58 -3.33
C SER A 780 -3.69 -46.02 -4.45
N SER A 781 -3.89 -44.71 -4.48
CA SER A 781 -4.81 -44.05 -5.41
C SER A 781 -4.25 -43.96 -6.83
N HIS A 782 -5.09 -44.25 -7.83
CA HIS A 782 -4.69 -44.23 -9.23
C HIS A 782 -5.89 -43.99 -10.16
N VAL A 783 -5.60 -43.52 -11.37
CA VAL A 783 -6.59 -43.41 -12.46
C VAL A 783 -6.16 -44.27 -13.64
N LEU A 784 -7.12 -44.90 -14.29
CA LEU A 784 -6.93 -45.60 -15.56
C LEU A 784 -7.54 -44.74 -16.67
N VAL A 785 -6.69 -44.22 -17.55
CA VAL A 785 -7.10 -43.36 -18.66
C VAL A 785 -6.81 -44.03 -19.99
N GLU A 786 -7.66 -43.77 -20.98
CA GLU A 786 -7.45 -44.15 -22.37
C GLU A 786 -7.25 -42.90 -23.22
N GLY A 787 -6.14 -42.83 -23.94
CA GLY A 787 -5.81 -41.67 -24.77
C GLY A 787 -4.86 -42.02 -25.91
N SER A 788 -4.80 -41.14 -26.91
CA SER A 788 -3.83 -41.27 -28.01
C SER A 788 -2.45 -40.84 -27.55
N CYS A 789 -1.49 -41.74 -27.70
CA CYS A 789 -0.14 -41.62 -27.18
C CYS A 789 0.90 -41.79 -28.27
N ILE A 790 2.06 -41.18 -28.06
CA ILE A 790 3.25 -41.35 -28.90
C ILE A 790 4.50 -41.20 -28.02
N GLY A 791 5.58 -41.93 -28.33
CA GLY A 791 6.85 -41.77 -27.65
C GLY A 791 7.46 -40.38 -27.91
N LEU A 792 7.97 -39.72 -26.87
CA LEU A 792 8.48 -38.33 -26.97
C LEU A 792 9.60 -38.21 -28.01
N LYS A 793 10.54 -39.15 -28.03
CA LYS A 793 11.63 -39.22 -29.02
C LYS A 793 11.11 -39.34 -30.46
N THR A 794 10.00 -40.04 -30.66
CA THR A 794 9.39 -40.21 -31.99
C THR A 794 8.67 -38.95 -32.44
N LEU A 795 7.94 -38.32 -31.53
CA LEU A 795 7.23 -37.08 -31.80
C LEU A 795 8.18 -35.93 -32.15
N THR A 796 9.22 -35.71 -31.34
CA THR A 796 10.22 -34.67 -31.60
C THR A 796 10.93 -34.93 -32.93
N ARG A 797 11.40 -36.14 -33.21
CA ARG A 797 12.04 -36.48 -34.50
C ARG A 797 11.15 -36.19 -35.73
N LYS A 798 9.83 -36.35 -35.62
CA LYS A 798 8.89 -36.20 -36.75
C LYS A 798 8.42 -34.77 -36.98
N LEU A 799 8.42 -33.94 -35.95
CA LEU A 799 7.93 -32.55 -36.01
C LEU A 799 9.04 -31.50 -35.93
N GLN A 800 10.13 -31.79 -35.20
CA GLN A 800 11.24 -30.85 -35.03
C GLN A 800 11.99 -30.64 -36.36
N GLY A 801 12.13 -29.38 -36.78
CA GLY A 801 12.78 -29.01 -38.04
C GLY A 801 11.84 -28.87 -39.25
N LYS A 802 10.53 -29.09 -39.10
CA LYS A 802 9.53 -28.63 -40.08
C LYS A 802 9.24 -27.15 -39.80
N GLU A 803 9.30 -26.30 -40.82
CA GLU A 803 9.16 -24.84 -40.68
C GLU A 803 7.85 -24.40 -40.01
N ASP A 804 6.81 -25.24 -40.05
CA ASP A 804 5.47 -24.92 -39.58
C ASP A 804 5.15 -25.32 -38.12
N PHE A 805 5.97 -26.14 -37.45
CA PHE A 805 5.66 -26.63 -36.09
C PHE A 805 6.66 -26.12 -35.05
N ASN A 806 6.14 -25.57 -33.96
CA ASN A 806 6.91 -25.18 -32.79
C ASN A 806 6.50 -26.03 -31.57
N LEU A 807 7.47 -26.71 -30.95
CA LEU A 807 7.27 -27.57 -29.79
C LEU A 807 7.76 -26.83 -28.53
N THR A 808 6.86 -26.53 -27.61
CA THR A 808 7.19 -25.96 -26.31
C THR A 808 7.02 -27.05 -25.25
N LEU A 809 8.14 -27.60 -24.78
CA LEU A 809 8.16 -28.65 -23.76
C LEU A 809 8.51 -28.07 -22.39
N VAL A 810 7.76 -28.43 -21.35
CA VAL A 810 7.96 -27.93 -19.99
C VAL A 810 7.92 -29.09 -19.01
N LEU A 811 9.02 -29.30 -18.29
CA LEU A 811 9.11 -30.24 -17.17
C LEU A 811 8.75 -29.51 -15.87
N ASP A 812 7.99 -30.14 -14.99
CA ASP A 812 7.52 -29.49 -13.76
C ASP A 812 8.66 -29.19 -12.78
N HIS A 813 9.60 -30.13 -12.64
CA HIS A 813 10.67 -30.12 -11.63
C HIS A 813 12.05 -29.72 -12.17
N SER A 814 12.19 -29.50 -13.48
CA SER A 814 13.46 -29.11 -14.09
C SER A 814 13.28 -27.89 -14.98
N GLN A 815 14.30 -27.03 -14.99
CA GLN A 815 14.38 -25.88 -15.88
C GLN A 815 14.81 -26.26 -17.29
N LEU A 816 15.16 -27.52 -17.58
CA LEU A 816 15.84 -28.00 -18.78
C LEU A 816 15.52 -27.20 -20.07
N PHE A 817 14.24 -27.00 -20.36
CA PHE A 817 13.72 -26.39 -21.59
C PHE A 817 13.30 -24.90 -21.47
N ASP A 818 13.59 -24.23 -20.36
CA ASP A 818 13.27 -22.80 -20.17
C ASP A 818 14.20 -21.88 -21.00
N CYS A 819 13.77 -20.66 -21.33
CA CYS A 819 14.65 -19.65 -21.93
C CYS A 819 15.77 -19.23 -20.96
N SER A 820 16.98 -18.98 -21.47
CA SER A 820 18.09 -18.40 -20.69
C SER A 820 17.76 -17.03 -20.09
N CYS A 821 16.86 -16.30 -20.73
CA CYS A 821 16.30 -15.04 -20.26
C CYS A 821 15.38 -15.17 -19.03
N CYS A 822 14.77 -16.34 -18.83
CA CYS A 822 13.77 -16.57 -17.79
C CYS A 822 14.35 -17.19 -16.50
N SER A 823 15.52 -17.81 -16.57
CA SER A 823 16.25 -18.30 -15.39
C SER A 823 17.74 -18.46 -15.68
N PRO A 824 18.63 -17.77 -14.94
CA PRO A 824 20.07 -17.95 -15.09
C PRO A 824 20.49 -19.33 -14.57
N ARG A 825 21.22 -20.09 -15.39
CA ARG A 825 21.72 -21.44 -15.06
C ARG A 825 23.21 -21.55 -15.32
N SER A 826 23.90 -22.37 -14.54
CA SER A 826 25.28 -22.75 -14.89
C SER A 826 25.24 -23.72 -16.06
N ALA A 827 26.29 -23.69 -16.90
CA ALA A 827 26.43 -24.63 -18.01
C ALA A 827 26.49 -26.10 -17.51
N ASP A 828 27.04 -26.32 -16.31
CA ASP A 828 27.19 -27.64 -15.71
C ASP A 828 25.85 -28.25 -15.28
N THR A 829 24.98 -27.46 -14.63
CA THR A 829 23.63 -27.92 -14.24
C THR A 829 22.79 -28.22 -15.48
N GLN A 830 22.86 -27.38 -16.51
CA GLN A 830 22.13 -27.63 -17.75
C GLN A 830 22.59 -28.91 -18.45
N LYS A 831 23.90 -29.18 -18.46
CA LYS A 831 24.45 -30.39 -19.06
C LYS A 831 24.04 -31.65 -18.29
N ALA A 832 24.10 -31.62 -16.96
CA ALA A 832 23.68 -32.76 -16.13
C ALA A 832 22.20 -33.13 -16.34
N ASP A 833 21.29 -32.14 -16.30
CA ASP A 833 19.86 -32.35 -16.54
C ASP A 833 19.60 -32.89 -17.97
N LEU A 834 20.33 -32.40 -18.97
CA LEU A 834 20.25 -32.88 -20.36
C LEU A 834 20.73 -34.32 -20.50
N ASP A 835 21.85 -34.66 -19.87
CA ASP A 835 22.43 -36.00 -19.92
C ASP A 835 21.48 -37.03 -19.26
N GLU A 836 20.91 -36.69 -18.09
CA GLU A 836 19.90 -37.50 -17.41
C GLU A 836 18.64 -37.70 -18.28
N PHE A 837 18.04 -36.60 -18.73
CA PHE A 837 16.84 -36.64 -19.58
C PHE A 837 17.07 -37.44 -20.87
N SER A 838 18.24 -37.27 -21.51
CA SER A 838 18.58 -37.96 -22.76
C SER A 838 18.79 -39.45 -22.54
N SER A 839 19.35 -39.86 -21.40
CA SER A 839 19.60 -41.26 -21.06
C SER A 839 18.30 -42.07 -20.91
N GLU A 840 17.22 -41.42 -20.49
CA GLU A 840 15.95 -42.05 -20.20
C GLU A 840 14.85 -41.77 -21.25
N ILE A 841 15.12 -40.99 -22.30
CA ILE A 841 14.11 -40.44 -23.21
C ILE A 841 13.15 -41.48 -23.85
N GLU A 842 13.56 -42.75 -23.93
CA GLU A 842 12.72 -43.85 -24.43
C GLU A 842 11.57 -44.22 -23.45
N HIS A 843 11.69 -43.85 -22.18
CA HIS A 843 10.66 -44.06 -21.15
C HIS A 843 9.62 -42.92 -21.09
N TYR A 844 9.74 -41.91 -21.96
CA TYR A 844 8.89 -40.73 -21.99
C TYR A 844 7.82 -40.82 -23.08
N PHE A 845 6.57 -40.62 -22.69
CA PHE A 845 5.40 -40.66 -23.56
C PHE A 845 4.67 -39.32 -23.55
N CYS A 846 4.09 -38.96 -24.69
CA CYS A 846 3.18 -37.84 -24.84
C CYS A 846 1.77 -38.38 -25.05
N MET A 847 0.80 -37.93 -24.26
CA MET A 847 -0.62 -38.25 -24.43
C MET A 847 -1.40 -36.99 -24.81
N VAL A 848 -2.28 -37.07 -25.79
CA VAL A 848 -3.13 -35.94 -26.18
C VAL A 848 -4.11 -35.62 -25.07
N ILE A 849 -4.09 -34.38 -24.59
CA ILE A 849 -5.10 -33.85 -23.68
C ILE A 849 -6.21 -33.23 -24.51
N GLN A 850 -5.83 -32.27 -25.37
CA GLN A 850 -6.76 -31.52 -26.20
C GLN A 850 -6.04 -30.91 -27.42
N GLY A 851 -6.79 -30.62 -28.48
CA GLY A 851 -6.28 -29.82 -29.59
C GLY A 851 -7.36 -29.43 -30.59
N ASP A 852 -6.98 -28.45 -31.42
CA ASP A 852 -7.64 -27.79 -32.55
C ASP A 852 -8.64 -26.65 -32.23
N ALA A 853 -8.31 -25.47 -32.80
CA ALA A 853 -9.13 -24.26 -32.91
C ALA A 853 -8.89 -23.59 -34.28
N TRP A 854 -8.97 -24.32 -35.39
CA TRP A 854 -9.08 -23.69 -36.71
C TRP A 854 -10.52 -23.25 -36.96
N ARG A 855 -10.78 -21.95 -36.78
CA ARG A 855 -11.91 -21.31 -37.46
C ARG A 855 -11.45 -20.90 -38.84
N VAL A 856 -11.98 -21.58 -39.87
CA VAL A 856 -11.75 -21.22 -41.28
C VAL A 856 -12.02 -19.72 -41.53
N GLU A 857 -12.90 -19.11 -40.76
CA GLU A 857 -13.28 -17.69 -40.86
C GLU A 857 -12.36 -16.70 -40.10
N GLU A 858 -11.58 -17.14 -39.10
CA GLU A 858 -10.76 -16.23 -38.24
C GLU A 858 -9.24 -16.46 -38.35
N GLY A 859 -8.78 -17.58 -38.92
CA GLY A 859 -7.35 -17.94 -39.00
C GLY A 859 -6.74 -18.43 -37.68
N TRP A 860 -5.45 -18.81 -37.68
CA TRP A 860 -4.74 -19.36 -36.52
C TRP A 860 -4.35 -18.25 -35.53
N ASP A 861 -4.77 -18.35 -34.26
CA ASP A 861 -4.19 -17.54 -33.17
C ASP A 861 -2.98 -18.27 -32.58
N SER A 862 -1.78 -17.87 -33.01
CA SER A 862 -0.50 -18.47 -32.57
C SER A 862 -0.27 -18.43 -31.06
N ARG A 863 -1.04 -17.61 -30.31
CA ARG A 863 -1.01 -17.56 -28.84
C ARG A 863 -1.75 -18.72 -28.17
N ARG A 864 -2.66 -19.40 -28.87
CA ARG A 864 -3.50 -20.48 -28.30
C ARG A 864 -2.86 -21.85 -28.39
N GLY A 865 -1.93 -22.05 -29.33
CA GLY A 865 -1.38 -23.38 -29.62
C GLY A 865 -2.36 -24.23 -30.45
N PHE A 866 -1.83 -25.25 -31.10
CA PHE A 866 -2.59 -26.24 -31.90
C PHE A 866 -3.05 -27.42 -31.03
N CYS A 867 -2.18 -27.95 -30.18
CA CYS A 867 -2.48 -29.12 -29.35
C CYS A 867 -1.66 -29.10 -28.04
N ASP A 868 -2.31 -29.46 -26.93
CA ASP A 868 -1.70 -29.64 -25.61
C ASP A 868 -1.60 -31.14 -25.26
N LEU A 869 -0.44 -31.54 -24.74
CA LEU A 869 -0.06 -32.92 -24.45
C LEU A 869 0.44 -33.06 -23.02
N LEU A 870 0.11 -34.20 -22.40
CA LEU A 870 0.63 -34.63 -21.11
C LEU A 870 1.97 -35.35 -21.30
N LEU A 871 2.98 -34.98 -20.52
CA LEU A 871 4.25 -35.71 -20.49
C LEU A 871 4.23 -36.72 -19.35
N LEU A 872 4.53 -37.96 -19.70
CA LEU A 872 4.48 -39.11 -18.81
C LEU A 872 5.82 -39.85 -18.82
N LYS A 873 6.26 -40.33 -17.66
CA LYS A 873 7.42 -41.22 -17.51
C LYS A 873 6.97 -42.58 -16.97
N ALA A 874 7.43 -43.67 -17.57
CA ALA A 874 7.15 -45.02 -17.08
C ALA A 874 8.01 -45.33 -15.83
N LEU A 875 7.39 -45.95 -14.81
CA LEU A 875 8.03 -46.25 -13.51
C LEU A 875 8.57 -47.70 -13.39
N GLY A 876 8.52 -48.49 -14.47
CA GLY A 876 8.90 -49.90 -14.47
C GLY A 876 8.13 -50.66 -15.53
N GLU A 877 7.05 -51.37 -15.13
CA GLU A 877 6.09 -51.96 -16.07
C GLU A 877 5.57 -50.87 -17.03
N ALA A 878 5.47 -51.19 -18.33
CA ALA A 878 5.21 -50.22 -19.39
C ALA A 878 3.87 -49.47 -19.28
N GLU A 879 2.97 -49.89 -18.38
CA GLU A 879 1.61 -49.35 -18.24
C GLU A 879 1.39 -48.51 -16.98
N VAL A 880 2.37 -48.44 -16.06
CA VAL A 880 2.31 -47.57 -14.86
C VAL A 880 3.17 -46.34 -15.08
N LEU A 881 2.53 -45.17 -15.15
CA LEU A 881 3.19 -43.91 -15.47
C LEU A 881 2.96 -42.84 -14.41
N MET A 882 3.95 -41.97 -14.28
CA MET A 882 3.85 -40.72 -13.53
C MET A 882 3.77 -39.52 -14.48
N ARG A 883 3.06 -38.48 -14.06
CA ARG A 883 3.06 -37.18 -14.76
C ARG A 883 4.34 -36.42 -14.39
N ILE A 884 4.99 -35.82 -15.39
CA ILE A 884 6.28 -35.11 -15.22
C ILE A 884 6.30 -33.71 -15.86
N GLY A 885 5.26 -33.35 -16.62
CA GLY A 885 5.16 -32.06 -17.26
C GLY A 885 4.09 -32.00 -18.34
N SER A 886 4.23 -30.99 -19.21
CA SER A 886 3.33 -30.75 -20.33
C SER A 886 4.09 -30.33 -21.58
N MET A 887 3.50 -30.55 -22.74
CA MET A 887 4.03 -30.07 -24.01
C MET A 887 2.93 -29.41 -24.83
N ARG A 888 3.24 -28.24 -25.40
CA ARG A 888 2.37 -27.52 -26.32
C ARG A 888 2.96 -27.56 -27.73
N ILE A 889 2.13 -27.90 -28.71
CA ILE A 889 2.45 -27.80 -30.13
C ILE A 889 1.76 -26.56 -30.67
N SER A 890 2.51 -25.65 -31.29
CA SER A 890 1.99 -24.48 -32.01
C SER A 890 2.31 -24.59 -33.50
N VAL A 891 1.48 -23.95 -34.34
CA VAL A 891 1.56 -24.03 -35.80
C VAL A 891 1.68 -22.64 -36.44
N GLY A 892 2.37 -22.55 -37.58
CA GLY A 892 2.47 -21.35 -38.41
C GLY A 892 1.20 -21.07 -39.23
N SER A 893 1.10 -19.89 -39.85
CA SER A 893 -0.13 -19.42 -40.53
C SER A 893 -0.40 -20.00 -41.92
N SER A 894 0.50 -20.79 -42.50
CA SER A 894 0.51 -21.14 -43.94
C SER A 894 0.18 -22.60 -44.29
N THR A 895 -0.03 -23.49 -43.32
CA THR A 895 -0.24 -24.93 -43.58
C THR A 895 -1.49 -25.48 -42.90
N ASP A 896 -2.04 -26.57 -43.46
CA ASP A 896 -3.03 -27.41 -42.77
C ASP A 896 -2.27 -28.37 -41.82
N PRO A 897 -2.23 -28.09 -40.51
CA PRO A 897 -1.48 -28.89 -39.56
C PRO A 897 -2.13 -30.25 -39.29
N HIS A 898 -3.42 -30.42 -39.59
CA HIS A 898 -4.18 -31.64 -39.31
C HIS A 898 -3.60 -32.83 -40.03
N THR A 899 -3.39 -32.71 -41.35
CA THR A 899 -2.85 -33.79 -42.18
C THR A 899 -1.49 -34.27 -41.67
N ALA A 900 -0.60 -33.34 -41.31
CA ALA A 900 0.75 -33.65 -40.83
C ALA A 900 0.74 -34.26 -39.41
N PHE A 901 -0.15 -33.78 -38.54
CA PHE A 901 -0.34 -34.33 -37.20
C PHE A 901 -1.02 -35.71 -37.23
N ASP A 902 -2.00 -35.90 -38.10
CA ASP A 902 -2.73 -37.17 -38.27
C ASP A 902 -1.89 -38.30 -38.84
N ALA A 903 -0.88 -37.96 -39.64
CA ALA A 903 0.09 -38.90 -40.21
C ALA A 903 1.11 -39.42 -39.18
N LEU A 904 1.15 -38.86 -37.96
CA LEU A 904 1.99 -39.38 -36.90
C LEU A 904 1.45 -40.73 -36.40
N PRO A 905 2.32 -41.64 -35.93
CA PRO A 905 1.94 -42.96 -35.47
C PRO A 905 1.32 -42.91 -34.06
N TRP A 906 0.14 -42.31 -33.94
CA TRP A 906 -0.62 -42.27 -32.70
C TRP A 906 -1.19 -43.64 -32.34
N GLU A 907 -1.00 -44.05 -31.10
CA GLU A 907 -1.54 -45.29 -30.56
C GLU A 907 -2.47 -45.01 -29.40
N ARG A 908 -3.70 -45.52 -29.47
CA ARG A 908 -4.66 -45.42 -28.36
C ARG A 908 -4.32 -46.47 -27.32
N ARG A 909 -3.92 -46.06 -26.12
CA ARG A 909 -3.46 -46.95 -25.03
C ARG A 909 -4.25 -46.68 -23.75
N LYS A 910 -4.45 -47.74 -22.95
CA LYS A 910 -4.94 -47.64 -21.57
C LYS A 910 -3.76 -47.58 -20.63
N LEU A 911 -3.64 -46.51 -19.86
CA LEU A 911 -2.50 -46.25 -19.00
C LEU A 911 -2.95 -45.98 -17.58
N LYS A 912 -2.25 -46.57 -16.62
CA LYS A 912 -2.46 -46.35 -15.19
C LYS A 912 -1.57 -45.21 -14.73
N LEU A 913 -2.16 -44.13 -14.25
CA LEU A 913 -1.46 -42.99 -13.67
C LEU A 913 -1.49 -43.08 -12.14
N VAL A 914 -0.32 -42.93 -11.52
CA VAL A 914 -0.10 -43.00 -10.06
C VAL A 914 0.43 -41.70 -9.49
#